data_AF-A0A2A6RGH1-F1
#
_entry.id   AF-A0A2A6RGH1-F1
#
_cell.length_a   1.000
_cell.length_b   1.000
_cell.length_c   1.000
_cell.angle_alpha   90.00
_cell.angle_beta   90.00
_cell.angle_gamma   90.00
#
_symmetry.space_group_name_H-M   'P 1'
#
loop_
_entity.id
_entity.type
_entity.pdbx_description
1 polymer ?
#
loop_
_entity_poly.entity_id
_entity_poly.type
_entity_poly.pdbx_seq_one_letter_code
_entity_poly.pdbx_strand_id
1 'polypeptide(L)'
;MTPIHIPKLDDDRAALAPYNFVPLPEQVVPAEALPEQDRYHPDRFTGRIECVLTTASPLYVRCGLTPEQLAAGLEAKDLPEFFFTADAKRPVIPGSSLRGMLRALVEIVGYGKMERVTERPRFFYRAVAAKSDDPLAMPYRSQLRNVKAGYITQRGDSWAIVPAKPLGTDSFIKVRERDIPATLGLVRMHDPSYRLQRIAVSFTHKRTPAGRTVVDLIGPPGVHEYAGTLVTSGNMLETGRPGQRTQRKNHVVVPDAEAKANPIPIAPQAVEDYCNGLSSFVAEQLGPLGVLAEGMPVFYCEPGGGKREVTAFGHNPNFRLPYRFPGSDRAATPRDFVPKALYRDTDLDLAEAIFGMVRSQRQADAERQAVAGRVFVSDAKLIEGQGDPWLSSEPFTPHILTGPKPTTFQHYLVQPQSAKPALKHYAHRPGEETAIRGHKLYWHKGTTPELRMPADKLQTASDTQTTAMHPVRAGVQFEFTLHYENLSEVELGALLWVLRLGSDPAYRLKLGMGKPLGMGAVGLVYRVVQSRREERYQSLFADGAWALGEHEVSGSEQEQAIEAFEAYVLAQSAEQQRGYSKLAETLRIRCLLALLGWPGPLPEQTRYMEIERTQRPRLGNDPNEYKDRRVLPLATQVAGITLSAAEIMTSNASQAASPTPSTTTAPPPAKPVASTGSNKLAVGEVFRGKIIGPSKIGIKIEHPAHPDTKKVIGLVAKEQQSGPFKPDQQRWFEIIGIEREDATTILWLKPTSNPNRKEKEK
;
A
#
# COMPACT_ATOMS: atom_id res chain seq x y z
N MET A 1 -13.78 -4.11 -17.66
CA MET A 1 -13.34 -5.32 -16.95
C MET A 1 -12.55 -4.89 -15.73
N THR A 2 -12.69 -5.57 -14.60
CA THR A 2 -11.95 -5.27 -13.37
C THR A 2 -10.47 -5.65 -13.56
N PRO A 3 -9.50 -4.81 -13.17
CA PRO A 3 -8.08 -5.14 -13.31
C PRO A 3 -7.73 -6.34 -12.42
N ILE A 4 -6.90 -7.25 -12.95
CA ILE A 4 -6.51 -8.49 -12.27
C ILE A 4 -5.04 -8.41 -11.83
N HIS A 5 -4.76 -8.90 -10.63
CA HIS A 5 -3.41 -8.95 -10.10
C HIS A 5 -2.67 -10.16 -10.66
N ILE A 6 -1.37 -10.01 -10.94
CA ILE A 6 -0.52 -11.10 -11.40
C ILE A 6 -0.71 -12.35 -10.52
N PRO A 7 -1.11 -13.49 -11.10
CA PRO A 7 -1.39 -14.69 -10.32
C PRO A 7 -0.13 -15.36 -9.78
N LYS A 8 1.02 -15.17 -10.47
CA LYS A 8 2.31 -15.74 -10.09
C LYS A 8 3.45 -14.77 -10.39
N LEU A 9 4.23 -14.43 -9.38
CA LEU A 9 5.43 -13.60 -9.47
C LEU A 9 6.70 -14.47 -9.44
N ASP A 10 7.72 -14.03 -10.17
CA ASP A 10 9.08 -14.56 -10.00
C ASP A 10 9.67 -14.11 -8.65
N ASP A 11 10.52 -14.95 -8.04
CA ASP A 11 11.09 -14.71 -6.70
C ASP A 11 11.92 -13.42 -6.62
N ASP A 12 12.57 -13.03 -7.71
CA ASP A 12 13.34 -11.79 -7.78
C ASP A 12 12.45 -10.54 -7.84
N ARG A 13 11.15 -10.69 -8.12
CA ARG A 13 10.16 -9.60 -8.14
C ARG A 13 9.16 -9.65 -7.00
N ALA A 14 9.12 -10.75 -6.24
CA ALA A 14 8.30 -10.88 -5.04
C ALA A 14 8.79 -9.98 -3.89
N ALA A 15 7.86 -9.24 -3.29
CA ALA A 15 8.05 -8.46 -2.07
C ALA A 15 7.64 -9.26 -0.83
N LEU A 16 8.10 -8.80 0.34
CA LEU A 16 7.77 -9.38 1.64
C LEU A 16 6.91 -8.39 2.45
N ALA A 17 5.92 -8.92 3.16
CA ALA A 17 5.14 -8.14 4.12
C ALA A 17 4.50 -9.05 5.18
N PRO A 18 4.26 -8.55 6.41
CA PRO A 18 3.52 -9.30 7.44
C PRO A 18 2.01 -9.36 7.19
N TYR A 19 1.58 -8.86 6.05
CA TYR A 19 0.19 -8.85 5.62
C TYR A 19 0.09 -9.24 4.15
N ASN A 20 -1.10 -9.68 3.77
CA ASN A 20 -1.50 -9.75 2.38
C ASN A 20 -2.98 -9.36 2.27
N PHE A 21 -3.58 -9.57 1.10
CA PHE A 21 -4.93 -9.13 0.80
C PHE A 21 -5.79 -10.30 0.35
N VAL A 22 -7.05 -10.28 0.77
CA VAL A 22 -8.12 -11.05 0.14
C VAL A 22 -8.68 -10.21 -1.02
N PRO A 23 -8.52 -10.66 -2.29
CA PRO A 23 -8.96 -9.91 -3.48
C PRO A 23 -10.44 -9.53 -3.41
N LEU A 24 -10.80 -8.29 -3.77
CA LEU A 24 -12.20 -7.82 -3.79
C LEU A 24 -13.11 -8.75 -4.64
N PRO A 25 -14.39 -8.90 -4.27
CA PRO A 25 -15.32 -9.60 -5.13
C PRO A 25 -15.64 -8.74 -6.36
N GLU A 26 -16.18 -9.34 -7.42
CA GLU A 26 -16.56 -8.57 -8.61
C GLU A 26 -17.85 -7.78 -8.41
N GLN A 27 -18.74 -8.32 -7.59
CA GLN A 27 -20.01 -7.74 -7.22
C GLN A 27 -20.33 -8.09 -5.77
N VAL A 28 -21.18 -7.27 -5.15
CA VAL A 28 -21.72 -7.52 -3.82
C VAL A 28 -22.75 -8.63 -3.90
N VAL A 29 -22.69 -9.59 -2.99
CA VAL A 29 -23.78 -10.55 -2.79
C VAL A 29 -24.82 -9.91 -1.86
N PRO A 30 -26.07 -9.70 -2.31
CA PRO A 30 -27.09 -9.08 -1.51
C PRO A 30 -27.56 -10.02 -0.40
N ALA A 31 -27.98 -9.47 0.74
CA ALA A 31 -28.71 -10.22 1.74
C ALA A 31 -30.10 -10.62 1.23
N GLU A 32 -30.64 -11.68 1.79
CA GLU A 32 -32.05 -12.03 1.63
C GLU A 32 -32.96 -10.95 2.23
N ALA A 33 -34.25 -11.02 1.91
CA ALA A 33 -35.24 -10.09 2.47
C ALA A 33 -35.22 -10.15 4.00
N LEU A 34 -34.97 -8.99 4.62
CA LEU A 34 -34.96 -8.87 6.07
C LEU A 34 -36.36 -9.18 6.64
N PRO A 35 -36.45 -9.95 7.74
CA PRO A 35 -37.70 -10.12 8.45
C PRO A 35 -38.08 -8.82 9.19
N GLU A 36 -39.38 -8.68 9.47
CA GLU A 36 -39.86 -7.70 10.43
C GLU A 36 -39.27 -8.01 11.82
N GLN A 37 -38.96 -6.97 12.59
CA GLN A 37 -38.37 -7.11 13.93
C GLN A 37 -39.42 -7.03 15.05
N ASP A 38 -40.71 -7.15 14.71
CA ASP A 38 -41.84 -7.07 15.63
C ASP A 38 -42.21 -8.44 16.26
N ARG A 39 -41.70 -9.54 15.70
CA ARG A 39 -42.04 -10.91 16.09
C ARG A 39 -40.91 -11.91 15.81
N TYR A 40 -41.05 -13.11 16.37
CA TYR A 40 -40.25 -14.27 15.95
C TYR A 40 -40.93 -14.96 14.76
N HIS A 41 -40.16 -15.26 13.71
CA HIS A 41 -40.69 -15.84 12.48
C HIS A 41 -40.48 -17.36 12.44
N PRO A 42 -41.51 -18.17 12.07
CA PRO A 42 -41.40 -19.64 12.04
C PRO A 42 -40.34 -20.19 11.07
N ASP A 43 -40.05 -19.46 9.99
CA ASP A 43 -39.06 -19.81 8.95
C ASP A 43 -37.68 -19.19 9.22
N ARG A 44 -37.41 -18.78 10.47
CA ARG A 44 -36.16 -18.15 10.89
C ARG A 44 -35.64 -18.76 12.19
N PHE A 45 -34.33 -18.64 12.39
CA PHE A 45 -33.59 -19.25 13.47
C PHE A 45 -33.29 -18.23 14.57
N THR A 46 -33.59 -18.60 15.82
CA THR A 46 -33.28 -17.82 17.03
C THR A 46 -32.60 -18.74 18.03
N GLY A 47 -31.56 -18.27 18.71
CA GLY A 47 -30.82 -19.12 19.64
C GLY A 47 -29.54 -18.49 20.18
N ARG A 48 -28.61 -19.35 20.61
CA ARG A 48 -27.28 -18.95 21.06
C ARG A 48 -26.21 -19.92 20.57
N ILE A 49 -24.98 -19.43 20.53
CA ILE A 49 -23.78 -20.21 20.27
C ILE A 49 -22.83 -20.00 21.44
N GLU A 50 -22.58 -21.05 22.19
CA GLU A 50 -21.66 -21.08 23.33
C GLU A 50 -20.26 -21.37 22.81
N CYS A 51 -19.27 -20.53 23.12
CA CYS A 51 -17.93 -20.60 22.57
C CYS A 51 -16.86 -20.63 23.66
N VAL A 52 -15.84 -21.47 23.47
CA VAL A 52 -14.59 -21.42 24.22
C VAL A 52 -13.46 -21.04 23.27
N LEU A 53 -12.89 -19.86 23.45
CA LEU A 53 -11.77 -19.33 22.69
C LEU A 53 -10.45 -19.70 23.38
N THR A 54 -9.48 -20.19 22.62
CA THR A 54 -8.10 -20.45 23.11
C THR A 54 -7.11 -19.58 22.34
N THR A 55 -6.26 -18.83 23.05
CA THR A 55 -5.18 -18.04 22.43
C THR A 55 -4.08 -18.97 21.90
N ALA A 56 -3.84 -19.00 20.60
CA ALA A 56 -2.77 -19.78 19.98
C ALA A 56 -1.43 -19.02 19.92
N SER A 57 -1.47 -17.69 19.95
CA SER A 57 -0.32 -16.81 20.16
C SER A 57 -0.67 -15.74 21.21
N PRO A 58 0.29 -14.96 21.73
CA PRO A 58 -0.02 -13.91 22.70
C PRO A 58 -1.08 -12.94 22.17
N LEU A 59 -2.03 -12.56 23.02
CA LEU A 59 -3.15 -11.70 22.66
C LEU A 59 -3.08 -10.40 23.48
N TYR A 60 -3.40 -9.29 22.84
CA TYR A 60 -3.50 -7.99 23.51
C TYR A 60 -4.71 -7.22 23.01
N VAL A 61 -5.59 -6.85 23.93
CA VAL A 61 -6.65 -5.88 23.73
C VAL A 61 -6.46 -4.83 24.80
N ARG A 62 -6.20 -3.59 24.41
CA ARG A 62 -5.89 -2.53 25.36
C ARG A 62 -7.13 -2.08 26.14
N CYS A 63 -6.97 -1.80 27.42
CA CYS A 63 -8.00 -1.19 28.25
C CYS A 63 -8.27 0.28 27.87
N GLY A 64 -9.52 0.72 28.02
CA GLY A 64 -9.88 2.13 27.82
C GLY A 64 -9.33 3.02 28.93
N LEU A 65 -9.38 4.35 28.71
CA LEU A 65 -9.13 5.32 29.77
C LEU A 65 -10.33 5.37 30.71
N THR A 66 -10.11 5.47 32.03
CA THR A 66 -11.16 5.88 32.96
C THR A 66 -11.51 7.36 32.74
N PRO A 67 -12.71 7.82 33.14
CA PRO A 67 -13.06 9.24 33.06
C PRO A 67 -12.03 10.16 33.74
N GLU A 68 -11.47 9.74 34.87
CA GLU A 68 -10.45 10.48 35.62
C GLU A 68 -9.13 10.53 34.84
N GLN A 69 -8.72 9.41 34.22
CA GLN A 69 -7.51 9.35 33.40
C GLN A 69 -7.64 10.24 32.15
N LEU A 70 -8.81 10.21 31.50
CA LEU A 70 -9.10 11.08 30.36
C LEU A 70 -9.09 12.55 30.77
N ALA A 71 -9.70 12.90 31.92
CA ALA A 71 -9.71 14.26 32.45
C ALA A 71 -8.29 14.74 32.83
N ALA A 72 -7.41 13.83 33.25
CA ALA A 72 -6.00 14.10 33.52
C ALA A 72 -5.14 14.25 32.24
N GLY A 73 -5.72 14.06 31.05
CA GLY A 73 -5.00 14.18 29.78
C GLY A 73 -4.07 13.00 29.48
N LEU A 74 -4.24 11.85 30.14
CA LEU A 74 -3.49 10.64 29.82
C LEU A 74 -3.87 10.12 28.44
N GLU A 75 -2.88 9.60 27.70
CA GLU A 75 -3.12 8.93 26.43
C GLU A 75 -3.22 7.42 26.63
N ALA A 76 -4.14 6.77 25.93
CA ALA A 76 -4.28 5.31 26.00
C ALA A 76 -2.99 4.56 25.62
N LYS A 77 -2.07 5.18 24.85
CA LYS A 77 -0.79 4.55 24.50
C LYS A 77 0.14 4.30 25.69
N ASP A 78 -0.10 5.01 26.79
CA ASP A 78 0.69 4.97 28.02
C ASP A 78 0.11 3.99 29.06
N LEU A 79 -1.09 3.43 28.80
CA LEU A 79 -1.72 2.42 29.66
C LEU A 79 -1.55 1.02 29.04
N PRO A 80 -0.65 0.18 29.59
CA PRO A 80 -0.34 -1.12 29.02
C PRO A 80 -1.36 -2.20 29.34
N GLU A 81 -2.30 -1.92 30.25
CA GLU A 81 -3.23 -2.91 30.79
C GLU A 81 -4.07 -3.55 29.67
N PHE A 82 -4.22 -4.87 29.76
CA PHE A 82 -5.19 -5.59 28.96
C PHE A 82 -6.60 -5.23 29.43
N PHE A 83 -7.57 -5.21 28.53
CA PHE A 83 -8.95 -4.86 28.86
C PHE A 83 -9.51 -5.72 30.00
N PHE A 84 -10.13 -5.09 30.98
CA PHE A 84 -10.83 -5.74 32.07
C PHE A 84 -12.11 -4.97 32.39
N THR A 85 -13.02 -5.60 33.12
CA THR A 85 -14.29 -4.97 33.52
C THR A 85 -14.28 -4.54 34.99
N ALA A 86 -13.80 -5.41 35.88
CA ALA A 86 -13.79 -5.15 37.33
C ALA A 86 -12.42 -5.36 37.98
N ASP A 87 -11.65 -6.36 37.53
CA ASP A 87 -10.36 -6.73 38.12
C ASP A 87 -9.29 -6.82 37.02
N ALA A 88 -8.26 -5.99 37.11
CA ALA A 88 -7.13 -5.96 36.18
C ALA A 88 -6.37 -7.30 36.11
N LYS A 89 -6.46 -8.15 37.15
CA LYS A 89 -5.88 -9.50 37.15
C LYS A 89 -6.72 -10.52 36.37
N ARG A 90 -7.98 -10.19 36.05
CA ARG A 90 -8.90 -11.03 35.27
C ARG A 90 -9.14 -10.38 33.90
N PRO A 91 -8.24 -10.62 32.92
CA PRO A 91 -8.42 -10.08 31.58
C PRO A 91 -9.76 -10.53 30.98
N VAL A 92 -10.36 -9.62 30.21
CA VAL A 92 -11.63 -9.82 29.50
C VAL A 92 -11.44 -9.43 28.04
N ILE A 93 -11.95 -10.23 27.12
CA ILE A 93 -12.02 -9.82 25.71
C ILE A 93 -13.37 -9.13 25.49
N PRO A 94 -13.40 -7.85 25.05
CA PRO A 94 -14.67 -7.18 24.79
C PRO A 94 -15.50 -7.90 23.71
N GLY A 95 -16.80 -8.05 23.95
CA GLY A 95 -17.74 -8.61 22.98
C GLY A 95 -17.76 -7.80 21.68
N SER A 96 -17.49 -6.50 21.73
CA SER A 96 -17.31 -5.64 20.55
C SER A 96 -16.10 -6.03 19.69
N SER A 97 -15.02 -6.51 20.30
CA SER A 97 -13.83 -7.00 19.57
C SER A 97 -14.13 -8.33 18.88
N LEU A 98 -14.84 -9.24 19.55
CA LEU A 98 -15.29 -10.51 18.99
C LEU A 98 -16.28 -10.29 17.84
N ARG A 99 -17.30 -9.44 18.05
CA ARG A 99 -18.26 -9.04 17.01
C ARG A 99 -17.57 -8.42 15.81
N GLY A 100 -16.57 -7.55 16.03
CA GLY A 100 -15.78 -6.94 14.95
C GLY A 100 -14.99 -7.97 14.14
N MET A 101 -14.40 -8.97 14.80
CA MET A 101 -13.69 -10.08 14.15
C MET A 101 -14.65 -10.92 13.28
N LEU A 102 -15.79 -11.33 13.84
CA LEU A 102 -16.80 -12.13 13.14
C LEU A 102 -17.39 -11.37 11.96
N ARG A 103 -17.80 -10.11 12.16
CA ARG A 103 -18.33 -9.25 11.10
C ARG A 103 -17.35 -9.12 9.93
N ALA A 104 -16.07 -8.86 10.22
CA ALA A 104 -15.07 -8.69 9.17
C ALA A 104 -14.87 -9.96 8.34
N LEU A 105 -14.95 -11.14 8.96
CA LEU A 105 -14.85 -12.41 8.25
C LEU A 105 -16.12 -12.69 7.44
N VAL A 106 -17.32 -12.47 8.00
CA VAL A 106 -18.59 -12.59 7.29
C VAL A 106 -18.66 -11.64 6.09
N GLU A 107 -18.19 -10.39 6.23
CA GLU A 107 -18.08 -9.43 5.11
C GLU A 107 -17.18 -9.97 4.00
N ILE A 108 -16.08 -10.66 4.35
CA ILE A 108 -15.17 -11.24 3.35
C ILE A 108 -15.81 -12.44 2.64
N VAL A 109 -16.33 -13.40 3.41
CA VAL A 109 -16.81 -14.70 2.88
C VAL A 109 -18.17 -14.58 2.21
N GLY A 110 -18.99 -13.63 2.66
CA GLY A 110 -20.29 -13.30 2.08
C GLY A 110 -20.23 -12.26 0.96
N TYR A 111 -19.02 -11.94 0.45
CA TYR A 111 -18.83 -11.03 -0.69
C TYR A 111 -19.49 -9.65 -0.44
N GLY A 112 -19.33 -9.14 0.78
CA GLY A 112 -19.90 -7.86 1.22
C GLY A 112 -19.18 -6.63 0.65
N LYS A 113 -19.70 -5.45 0.98
CA LYS A 113 -19.21 -4.16 0.49
C LYS A 113 -17.86 -3.77 1.09
N MET A 114 -17.15 -2.91 0.37
CA MET A 114 -15.96 -2.19 0.82
C MET A 114 -16.29 -0.70 1.02
N GLU A 115 -17.19 -0.40 1.96
CA GLU A 115 -17.72 0.95 2.18
C GLU A 115 -16.82 1.81 3.09
N ARG A 116 -16.16 1.19 4.09
CA ARG A 116 -15.35 1.89 5.10
C ARG A 116 -13.96 2.28 4.60
N VAL A 117 -13.93 3.09 3.54
CA VAL A 117 -12.71 3.58 2.90
C VAL A 117 -12.71 5.10 2.93
N THR A 118 -11.60 5.68 3.40
CA THR A 118 -11.51 7.13 3.54
C THR A 118 -11.49 7.85 2.19
N GLU A 119 -12.27 8.93 2.10
CA GLU A 119 -12.28 9.86 0.97
C GLU A 119 -11.30 11.02 1.18
N ARG A 120 -10.51 11.00 2.27
CA ARG A 120 -9.53 12.04 2.51
C ARG A 120 -8.38 11.92 1.50
N PRO A 121 -8.04 12.99 0.76
CA PRO A 121 -6.93 12.97 -0.19
C PRO A 121 -5.62 12.82 0.59
N ARG A 122 -5.01 11.63 0.48
CA ARG A 122 -3.78 11.28 1.20
C ARG A 122 -2.65 10.85 0.27
N PHE A 123 -2.91 10.78 -1.03
CA PHE A 123 -1.93 10.29 -1.99
C PHE A 123 -1.12 11.46 -2.56
N PHE A 124 0.03 11.66 -1.94
CA PHE A 124 1.06 12.60 -2.37
C PHE A 124 2.42 11.90 -2.50
N TYR A 125 3.28 12.41 -3.37
CA TYR A 125 4.60 11.84 -3.60
C TYR A 125 5.66 12.89 -3.89
N ARG A 126 6.91 12.50 -3.66
CA ARG A 126 8.11 13.26 -3.98
C ARG A 126 9.16 12.30 -4.52
N ALA A 127 9.59 12.50 -5.77
CA ALA A 127 10.50 11.57 -6.46
C ALA A 127 11.76 12.27 -7.01
N VAL A 128 12.31 13.22 -6.23
CA VAL A 128 13.47 14.05 -6.63
C VAL A 128 14.70 13.21 -7.00
N ALA A 129 15.01 12.21 -6.17
CA ALA A 129 16.17 11.34 -6.33
C ALA A 129 15.83 10.02 -7.04
N ALA A 130 14.62 9.88 -7.59
CA ALA A 130 14.21 8.67 -8.27
C ALA A 130 14.98 8.49 -9.58
N LYS A 131 15.42 7.26 -9.85
CA LYS A 131 16.08 6.88 -11.09
C LYS A 131 15.10 6.92 -12.27
N SER A 132 15.59 7.01 -13.50
CA SER A 132 14.76 7.10 -14.71
C SER A 132 13.83 5.89 -14.92
N ASP A 133 14.19 4.72 -14.38
CA ASP A 133 13.41 3.49 -14.42
C ASP A 133 12.35 3.40 -13.31
N ASP A 134 12.31 4.37 -12.38
CA ASP A 134 11.27 4.44 -11.35
C ASP A 134 9.99 5.05 -11.96
N PRO A 135 8.82 4.42 -11.75
CA PRO A 135 7.57 4.86 -12.36
C PRO A 135 7.14 6.27 -11.89
N LEU A 136 7.63 6.76 -10.74
CA LEU A 136 7.31 8.10 -10.25
C LEU A 136 8.26 9.20 -10.76
N ALA A 137 9.40 8.85 -11.37
CA ALA A 137 10.43 9.81 -11.73
C ALA A 137 9.98 10.76 -12.84
N MET A 138 9.46 10.23 -13.95
CA MET A 138 8.98 11.03 -15.07
C MET A 138 7.74 11.85 -14.71
N PRO A 139 6.70 11.29 -14.06
CA PRO A 139 5.57 12.07 -13.57
C PRO A 139 5.99 13.24 -12.69
N TYR A 140 6.86 13.01 -11.70
CA TYR A 140 7.34 14.08 -10.81
C TYR A 140 8.10 15.19 -11.56
N ARG A 141 9.06 14.83 -12.43
CA ARG A 141 9.84 15.80 -13.22
C ARG A 141 8.99 16.56 -14.23
N SER A 142 7.94 15.92 -14.77
CA SER A 142 7.07 16.53 -15.76
C SER A 142 6.18 17.62 -15.15
N GLN A 143 5.71 17.39 -13.92
CA GLN A 143 4.83 18.30 -13.19
C GLN A 143 5.62 19.38 -12.45
N LEU A 144 6.75 19.02 -11.82
CA LEU A 144 7.61 19.95 -11.10
C LEU A 144 8.58 20.67 -12.07
N ARG A 145 8.04 21.46 -12.99
CA ARG A 145 8.80 22.30 -13.94
C ARG A 145 8.65 23.77 -13.60
N ASN A 146 9.61 24.59 -14.05
CA ASN A 146 9.61 26.04 -13.90
C ASN A 146 9.25 26.50 -12.49
N VAL A 147 9.86 25.86 -11.48
CA VAL A 147 9.63 26.23 -10.09
C VAL A 147 10.18 27.63 -9.85
N LYS A 148 9.32 28.52 -9.36
CA LYS A 148 9.63 29.88 -8.94
C LYS A 148 9.36 30.04 -7.44
N ALA A 149 9.78 31.16 -6.88
CA ALA A 149 9.48 31.54 -5.50
C ALA A 149 8.81 32.91 -5.43
N GLY A 150 8.16 33.16 -4.30
CA GLY A 150 7.46 34.41 -4.00
C GLY A 150 6.95 34.40 -2.57
N TYR A 151 5.99 35.27 -2.29
CA TYR A 151 5.40 35.45 -0.98
C TYR A 151 3.88 35.33 -1.07
N ILE A 152 3.28 34.63 -0.12
CA ILE A 152 1.83 34.49 -0.01
C ILE A 152 1.20 35.83 0.35
N THR A 153 0.08 36.15 -0.31
CA THR A 153 -0.78 37.27 0.04
C THR A 153 -2.24 36.86 -0.01
N GLN A 154 -3.06 37.41 0.88
CA GLN A 154 -4.50 37.17 0.92
C GLN A 154 -5.27 38.26 0.19
N ARG A 155 -6.19 37.88 -0.70
CA ARG A 155 -7.09 38.78 -1.44
C ARG A 155 -8.54 38.37 -1.19
N GLY A 156 -9.17 39.00 -0.20
CA GLY A 156 -10.47 38.55 0.31
C GLY A 156 -10.36 37.13 0.86
N ASP A 157 -11.19 36.23 0.34
CA ASP A 157 -11.20 34.81 0.75
C ASP A 157 -10.25 33.93 -0.09
N SER A 158 -9.49 34.52 -1.01
CA SER A 158 -8.60 33.79 -1.92
C SER A 158 -7.12 34.06 -1.65
N TRP A 159 -6.27 33.10 -2.01
CA TRP A 159 -4.82 33.20 -1.89
C TRP A 159 -4.17 33.56 -3.21
N ALA A 160 -3.13 34.38 -3.16
CA ALA A 160 -2.28 34.70 -4.30
C ALA A 160 -0.80 34.67 -3.90
N ILE A 161 0.08 34.64 -4.89
CA ILE A 161 1.53 34.70 -4.71
C ILE A 161 2.03 35.99 -5.35
N VAL A 162 2.72 36.82 -4.57
CA VAL A 162 3.53 37.93 -5.08
C VAL A 162 4.88 37.37 -5.51
N PRO A 163 5.24 37.39 -6.81
CA PRO A 163 6.51 36.84 -7.26
C PRO A 163 7.71 37.56 -6.61
N ALA A 164 8.74 36.78 -6.26
CA ALA A 164 10.02 37.33 -5.79
C ALA A 164 10.71 38.10 -6.91
N LYS A 165 11.48 39.16 -6.56
CA LYS A 165 12.28 39.90 -7.54
C LYS A 165 13.27 38.95 -8.21
N PRO A 166 13.23 38.82 -9.55
CA PRO A 166 14.11 37.88 -10.25
C PRO A 166 15.57 38.36 -10.24
N LEU A 167 16.49 37.42 -10.06
CA LEU A 167 17.92 37.59 -10.28
C LEU A 167 18.28 36.89 -11.60
N GLY A 168 18.12 37.61 -12.70
CA GLY A 168 18.14 37.01 -14.04
C GLY A 168 16.93 36.10 -14.26
N THR A 169 17.14 34.79 -14.43
CA THR A 169 16.05 33.81 -14.61
C THR A 169 15.59 33.16 -13.30
N ASP A 170 16.35 33.35 -12.23
CA ASP A 170 16.16 32.70 -10.94
C ASP A 170 15.31 33.58 -10.01
N SER A 171 14.30 33.01 -9.37
CA SER A 171 13.49 33.69 -8.32
C SER A 171 13.85 33.24 -6.91
N PHE A 172 14.81 32.33 -6.80
CA PHE A 172 15.43 31.92 -5.55
C PHE A 172 16.81 31.34 -5.84
N ILE A 173 17.72 31.45 -4.88
CA ILE A 173 19.11 30.99 -5.04
C ILE A 173 19.56 30.17 -3.83
N LYS A 174 20.54 29.29 -4.06
CA LYS A 174 21.05 28.41 -2.99
C LYS A 174 22.17 29.10 -2.22
N VAL A 175 22.20 28.86 -0.91
CA VAL A 175 23.29 29.23 -0.02
C VAL A 175 23.78 27.97 0.72
N ARG A 176 25.09 27.78 0.82
CA ARG A 176 25.64 26.67 1.61
C ARG A 176 25.47 26.99 3.09
N GLU A 177 25.07 26.02 3.89
CA GLU A 177 24.86 26.25 5.32
C GLU A 177 26.11 26.84 5.98
N ARG A 178 27.29 26.26 5.73
CA ARG A 178 28.55 26.72 6.31
C ARG A 178 28.92 28.18 5.98
N ASP A 179 28.36 28.74 4.92
CA ASP A 179 28.66 30.12 4.47
C ASP A 179 27.72 31.15 5.16
N ILE A 180 26.73 30.70 5.94
CA ILE A 180 25.79 31.57 6.67
C ILE A 180 26.42 31.95 8.02
N PRO A 181 26.53 33.24 8.39
CA PRO A 181 27.13 33.66 9.65
C PRO A 181 26.25 33.34 10.86
N ALA A 182 26.89 33.11 12.02
CA ALA A 182 26.19 32.83 13.27
C ALA A 182 25.30 34.00 13.75
N THR A 183 25.62 35.22 13.34
CA THR A 183 24.84 36.44 13.66
C THR A 183 23.40 36.40 13.16
N LEU A 184 23.08 35.53 12.18
CA LEU A 184 21.72 35.33 11.70
C LEU A 184 20.88 34.38 12.58
N GLY A 185 21.45 33.79 13.62
CA GLY A 185 20.72 32.94 14.56
C GLY A 185 20.18 31.64 13.95
N LEU A 186 20.73 31.19 12.82
CA LEU A 186 20.28 29.98 12.13
C LEU A 186 20.55 28.72 12.98
N VAL A 187 19.48 28.04 13.37
CA VAL A 187 19.55 26.67 13.90
C VAL A 187 19.88 25.72 12.75
N ARG A 188 21.04 25.06 12.84
CA ARG A 188 21.64 24.27 11.75
C ARG A 188 20.94 22.93 11.57
N MET A 189 21.07 22.32 10.39
CA MET A 189 20.38 21.05 10.05
C MET A 189 20.72 19.86 10.96
N HIS A 190 21.84 19.90 11.67
CA HIS A 190 22.27 18.83 12.60
C HIS A 190 21.99 19.15 14.06
N ASP A 191 21.40 20.31 14.34
CA ASP A 191 21.03 20.68 15.70
C ASP A 191 19.79 19.89 16.14
N PRO A 192 19.76 19.30 17.34
CA PRO A 192 18.58 18.61 17.86
C PRO A 192 17.33 19.50 17.94
N SER A 193 17.50 20.81 18.07
CA SER A 193 16.42 21.81 18.10
C SER A 193 16.01 22.33 16.72
N TYR A 194 16.43 21.65 15.64
CA TYR A 194 16.14 22.07 14.27
C TYR A 194 14.64 22.25 14.02
N ARG A 195 14.29 23.46 13.59
CA ARG A 195 12.94 23.86 13.20
C ARG A 195 12.94 24.57 11.85
N LEU A 196 11.76 24.63 11.23
CA LEU A 196 11.55 25.48 10.06
C LEU A 196 11.77 26.94 10.46
N GLN A 197 12.59 27.64 9.68
CA GLN A 197 13.02 29.00 9.96
C GLN A 197 12.86 29.84 8.72
N ARG A 198 12.39 31.07 8.96
CA ARG A 198 12.35 32.18 8.03
C ARG A 198 13.18 33.30 8.66
N ILE A 199 14.26 33.70 8.00
CA ILE A 199 15.18 34.69 8.55
C ILE A 199 15.34 35.78 7.49
N ALA A 200 15.00 37.02 7.85
CA ALA A 200 15.25 38.18 7.00
C ALA A 200 16.78 38.38 6.86
N VAL A 201 17.24 38.55 5.63
CA VAL A 201 18.67 38.64 5.30
C VAL A 201 18.91 39.71 4.25
N SER A 202 20.15 40.18 4.18
CA SER A 202 20.68 40.79 2.95
C SER A 202 21.76 39.89 2.35
N PHE A 203 21.97 39.97 1.04
CA PHE A 203 22.94 39.11 0.34
C PHE A 203 23.50 39.75 -0.94
N THR A 204 24.60 39.19 -1.44
CA THR A 204 25.09 39.35 -2.82
C THR A 204 25.04 38.00 -3.54
N HIS A 205 25.15 38.00 -4.86
CA HIS A 205 25.09 36.77 -5.66
C HIS A 205 26.27 36.66 -6.63
N LYS A 206 26.60 35.43 -7.01
CA LYS A 206 27.59 35.12 -8.04
C LYS A 206 27.13 34.01 -8.97
N ARG A 207 27.71 33.98 -10.17
CA ARG A 207 27.58 32.88 -11.12
C ARG A 207 28.65 31.82 -10.84
N THR A 208 28.22 30.58 -10.67
CA THR A 208 29.14 29.43 -10.60
C THR A 208 29.70 29.10 -11.99
N PRO A 209 30.84 28.38 -12.09
CA PRO A 209 31.36 27.90 -13.38
C PRO A 209 30.35 27.04 -14.17
N ALA A 210 29.42 26.39 -13.46
CA ALA A 210 28.31 25.62 -14.04
C ALA A 210 27.11 26.50 -14.46
N GLY A 211 27.27 27.83 -14.48
CA GLY A 211 26.26 28.80 -14.92
C GLY A 211 25.14 29.13 -13.92
N ARG A 212 25.13 28.49 -12.74
CA ARG A 212 24.08 28.69 -11.72
C ARG A 212 24.33 29.94 -10.88
N THR A 213 23.28 30.69 -10.59
CA THR A 213 23.29 31.80 -9.63
C THR A 213 23.20 31.25 -8.19
N VAL A 214 24.14 31.65 -7.33
CA VAL A 214 24.18 31.27 -5.91
C VAL A 214 24.49 32.48 -5.06
N VAL A 215 24.20 32.39 -3.76
CA VAL A 215 24.61 33.41 -2.80
C VAL A 215 26.14 33.48 -2.74
N ASP A 216 26.68 34.69 -2.76
CA ASP A 216 28.11 34.94 -2.56
C ASP A 216 28.40 35.33 -1.11
N LEU A 217 27.79 36.42 -0.64
CA LEU A 217 27.81 36.88 0.75
C LEU A 217 26.38 36.97 1.30
N ILE A 218 26.21 36.74 2.60
CA ILE A 218 24.92 36.80 3.31
C ILE A 218 25.12 37.34 4.72
N GLY A 219 24.21 38.19 5.17
CA GLY A 219 24.26 38.83 6.48
C GLY A 219 22.91 39.37 6.92
N PRO A 220 22.87 40.08 8.07
CA PRO A 220 21.67 40.75 8.56
C PRO A 220 21.06 41.71 7.52
N PRO A 221 19.76 42.06 7.62
CA PRO A 221 19.15 43.06 6.75
C PRO A 221 19.94 44.37 6.68
N GLY A 222 20.08 44.94 5.48
CA GLY A 222 20.76 46.23 5.25
C GLY A 222 22.29 46.18 5.08
N VAL A 223 22.94 45.03 5.26
CA VAL A 223 24.40 44.89 5.14
C VAL A 223 24.89 44.74 3.70
N HIS A 224 24.11 44.10 2.84
CA HIS A 224 24.42 43.83 1.44
C HIS A 224 23.34 44.39 0.49
N GLU A 225 23.65 44.42 -0.81
CA GLU A 225 22.85 45.07 -1.86
C GLU A 225 21.40 44.54 -1.97
N TYR A 226 21.20 43.23 -1.89
CA TYR A 226 19.87 42.61 -2.08
C TYR A 226 19.26 42.22 -0.74
N ALA A 227 17.97 42.49 -0.56
CA ALA A 227 17.18 41.99 0.56
C ALA A 227 16.41 40.71 0.18
N GLY A 228 16.18 39.84 1.16
CA GLY A 228 15.43 38.61 0.97
C GLY A 228 15.19 37.84 2.26
N THR A 229 14.59 36.67 2.10
CA THR A 229 14.33 35.73 3.20
C THR A 229 15.08 34.41 2.99
N LEU A 230 15.90 34.04 3.97
CA LEU A 230 16.47 32.71 4.09
C LEU A 230 15.38 31.75 4.58
N VAL A 231 15.13 30.70 3.80
CA VAL A 231 14.12 29.67 4.07
C VAL A 231 14.79 28.33 4.26
N THR A 232 14.51 27.70 5.40
CA THR A 232 14.92 26.32 5.66
C THR A 232 13.82 25.35 5.21
N SER A 233 14.18 24.25 4.55
CA SER A 233 13.20 23.21 4.19
C SER A 233 13.04 22.17 5.31
N GLY A 234 12.03 21.30 5.20
CA GLY A 234 11.73 20.24 6.18
C GLY A 234 12.92 19.37 6.60
N ASN A 235 12.77 18.75 7.77
CA ASN A 235 13.82 17.96 8.41
C ASN A 235 13.96 16.58 7.73
N MET A 236 15.05 16.40 6.97
CA MET A 236 15.38 15.10 6.36
C MET A 236 15.67 14.00 7.39
N LEU A 237 15.87 14.36 8.67
CA LEU A 237 16.13 13.44 9.78
C LEU A 237 14.86 12.83 10.35
N GLU A 238 13.65 13.35 10.03
CA GLU A 238 12.37 12.70 10.40
C GLU A 238 12.28 11.24 9.92
N THR A 239 12.98 10.94 8.82
CA THR A 239 13.04 9.59 8.24
C THR A 239 14.44 8.98 8.34
N GLY A 240 15.38 9.64 9.00
CA GLY A 240 16.75 9.19 9.18
C GLY A 240 16.96 8.53 10.55
N ARG A 241 18.07 7.82 10.73
CA ARG A 241 18.43 7.26 12.03
C ARG A 241 18.77 8.39 13.02
N PRO A 242 18.57 8.16 14.33
CA PRO A 242 19.25 8.93 15.37
C PRO A 242 20.76 9.01 15.07
N GLY A 243 21.31 10.22 14.97
CA GLY A 243 22.71 10.46 14.61
C GLY A 243 23.05 10.43 13.11
N GLN A 244 22.11 10.12 12.22
CA GLN A 244 22.34 10.20 10.77
C GLN A 244 22.56 11.65 10.36
N ARG A 245 23.63 11.91 9.60
CA ARG A 245 23.86 13.24 9.03
C ARG A 245 23.11 13.37 7.71
N THR A 246 22.28 14.41 7.60
CA THR A 246 21.72 14.82 6.31
C THR A 246 22.84 15.07 5.29
N GLN A 247 22.63 14.60 4.06
CA GLN A 247 23.51 14.91 2.92
C GLN A 247 23.26 16.31 2.35
N ARG A 248 22.19 16.99 2.81
CA ARG A 248 21.84 18.34 2.39
C ARG A 248 22.88 19.31 2.94
N LYS A 249 23.38 20.18 2.07
CA LYS A 249 24.40 21.19 2.40
C LYS A 249 23.92 22.63 2.20
N ASN A 250 22.71 22.81 1.67
CA ASN A 250 22.23 24.11 1.21
C ASN A 250 20.84 24.45 1.73
N HIS A 251 20.64 25.73 2.03
CA HIS A 251 19.35 26.40 2.20
C HIS A 251 19.03 27.24 0.96
N VAL A 252 17.89 27.92 0.98
CA VAL A 252 17.43 28.75 -0.13
C VAL A 252 17.20 30.16 0.37
N VAL A 253 17.59 31.15 -0.43
CA VAL A 253 17.23 32.55 -0.23
C VAL A 253 16.23 32.94 -1.31
N VAL A 254 15.10 33.51 -0.89
CA VAL A 254 14.07 34.11 -1.74
C VAL A 254 14.27 35.62 -1.69
N PRO A 255 14.63 36.30 -2.80
CA PRO A 255 14.70 37.76 -2.83
C PRO A 255 13.35 38.39 -2.51
N ASP A 256 13.34 39.58 -1.93
CA ASP A 256 12.08 40.29 -1.66
C ASP A 256 11.27 40.57 -2.93
N ALA A 257 9.96 40.63 -2.79
CA ALA A 257 9.07 40.96 -3.89
C ALA A 257 9.30 42.40 -4.36
N GLU A 258 9.10 42.65 -5.66
CA GLU A 258 9.07 44.03 -6.17
C GLU A 258 7.79 44.75 -5.68
N ALA A 259 7.92 46.03 -5.32
CA ALA A 259 6.81 46.83 -4.80
C ALA A 259 5.59 46.94 -5.76
N LYS A 260 5.77 46.63 -7.04
CA LYS A 260 4.72 46.66 -8.08
C LYS A 260 4.44 45.30 -8.72
N ALA A 261 4.88 44.20 -8.11
CA ALA A 261 4.66 42.87 -8.65
C ALA A 261 3.16 42.50 -8.61
N ASN A 262 2.62 42.06 -9.75
CA ASN A 262 1.23 41.60 -9.85
C ASN A 262 1.09 40.23 -9.17
N PRO A 263 0.21 40.08 -8.18
CA PRO A 263 -0.02 38.79 -7.53
C PRO A 263 -0.66 37.79 -8.49
N ILE A 264 -0.18 36.55 -8.46
CA ILE A 264 -0.68 35.43 -9.24
C ILE A 264 -1.68 34.65 -8.38
N PRO A 265 -2.94 34.50 -8.80
CA PRO A 265 -3.93 33.74 -8.03
C PRO A 265 -3.53 32.26 -7.87
N ILE A 266 -3.86 31.67 -6.72
CA ILE A 266 -3.70 30.23 -6.46
C ILE A 266 -5.06 29.58 -6.67
N ALA A 267 -5.10 28.50 -7.46
CA ALA A 267 -6.34 27.75 -7.67
C ALA A 267 -6.86 27.18 -6.32
N PRO A 268 -8.16 27.25 -6.02
CA PRO A 268 -8.73 26.72 -4.77
C PRO A 268 -8.37 25.25 -4.51
N GLN A 269 -8.41 24.41 -5.54
CA GLN A 269 -8.01 23.00 -5.41
C GLN A 269 -6.53 22.82 -5.05
N ALA A 270 -5.65 23.73 -5.48
CA ALA A 270 -4.24 23.67 -5.11
C ALA A 270 -4.02 24.02 -3.63
N VAL A 271 -4.84 24.91 -3.07
CA VAL A 271 -4.86 25.22 -1.63
C VAL A 271 -5.26 23.99 -0.83
N GLU A 272 -6.36 23.34 -1.21
CA GLU A 272 -6.81 22.10 -0.58
C GLU A 272 -5.77 20.98 -0.69
N ASP A 273 -5.21 20.76 -1.88
CA ASP A 273 -4.19 19.74 -2.11
C ASP A 273 -2.93 20.02 -1.26
N TYR A 274 -2.53 21.28 -1.13
CA TYR A 274 -1.40 21.68 -0.29
C TYR A 274 -1.64 21.34 1.18
N CYS A 275 -2.78 21.76 1.74
CA CYS A 275 -3.16 21.50 3.13
C CYS A 275 -3.24 19.99 3.42
N ASN A 276 -3.86 19.22 2.52
CA ASN A 276 -3.97 17.77 2.66
C ASN A 276 -2.62 17.03 2.46
N GLY A 277 -1.69 17.65 1.74
CA GLY A 277 -0.36 17.11 1.45
C GLY A 277 0.71 17.39 2.52
N LEU A 278 0.39 18.18 3.55
CA LEU A 278 1.31 18.51 4.64
C LEU A 278 1.80 17.24 5.36
N SER A 279 3.09 17.19 5.68
CA SER A 279 3.59 16.18 6.63
C SER A 279 3.24 16.59 8.06
N SER A 280 3.18 15.63 8.97
CA SER A 280 2.95 15.89 10.40
C SER A 280 3.92 16.95 10.94
N PHE A 281 5.21 16.85 10.63
CA PHE A 281 6.20 17.87 11.00
C PHE A 281 5.87 19.27 10.47
N VAL A 282 5.47 19.41 9.20
CA VAL A 282 5.17 20.73 8.65
C VAL A 282 3.91 21.31 9.30
N ALA A 283 2.89 20.47 9.51
CA ALA A 283 1.66 20.88 10.18
C ALA A 283 1.89 21.26 11.66
N GLU A 284 2.79 20.57 12.36
CA GLU A 284 3.19 20.91 13.72
C GLU A 284 3.97 22.23 13.79
N GLN A 285 4.87 22.47 12.83
CA GLN A 285 5.74 23.64 12.83
C GLN A 285 5.08 24.91 12.29
N LEU A 286 4.16 24.79 11.33
CA LEU A 286 3.53 25.92 10.64
C LEU A 286 2.00 25.99 10.83
N GLY A 287 1.39 24.99 11.48
CA GLY A 287 -0.06 24.87 11.60
C GLY A 287 -0.73 24.17 10.40
N PRO A 288 -2.06 23.96 10.46
CA PRO A 288 -2.82 23.20 9.46
C PRO A 288 -2.90 23.88 8.08
N LEU A 289 -2.65 25.19 8.03
CA LEU A 289 -2.61 25.98 6.78
C LEU A 289 -1.19 26.08 6.20
N GLY A 290 -0.18 25.54 6.87
CA GLY A 290 1.21 25.55 6.39
C GLY A 290 1.72 26.96 6.07
N VAL A 291 2.09 27.22 4.81
CA VAL A 291 2.58 28.54 4.37
C VAL A 291 1.48 29.52 4.01
N LEU A 292 0.20 29.18 4.12
CA LEU A 292 -0.91 30.07 3.77
C LEU A 292 -1.13 31.11 4.88
N ALA A 293 -0.24 32.09 4.93
CA ALA A 293 -0.34 33.29 5.77
C ALA A 293 0.40 34.45 5.07
N GLU A 294 -0.04 35.69 5.31
CA GLU A 294 0.52 36.89 4.68
C GLU A 294 2.05 36.97 4.84
N GLY A 295 2.75 37.23 3.73
CA GLY A 295 4.20 37.39 3.71
C GLY A 295 4.99 36.08 3.85
N MET A 296 4.35 34.90 3.83
CA MET A 296 5.07 33.63 3.90
C MET A 296 5.79 33.29 2.59
N PRO A 297 7.09 32.96 2.63
CA PRO A 297 7.80 32.48 1.45
C PRO A 297 7.21 31.17 0.92
N VAL A 298 7.04 31.08 -0.39
CA VAL A 298 6.44 29.94 -1.07
C VAL A 298 7.16 29.63 -2.38
N PHE A 299 7.16 28.36 -2.76
CA PHE A 299 7.65 27.88 -4.05
C PHE A 299 6.48 27.34 -4.87
N TYR A 300 6.43 27.66 -6.16
CA TYR A 300 5.31 27.30 -7.02
C TYR A 300 5.76 26.96 -8.43
N CYS A 301 5.00 26.14 -9.14
CA CYS A 301 5.17 25.97 -10.57
C CYS A 301 4.53 27.16 -11.30
N GLU A 302 5.33 27.91 -12.06
CA GLU A 302 4.86 29.05 -12.83
C GLU A 302 3.72 28.63 -13.79
N PRO A 303 2.58 29.34 -13.82
CA PRO A 303 1.48 29.01 -14.72
C PRO A 303 1.93 29.03 -16.18
N GLY A 304 1.67 27.96 -16.92
CA GLY A 304 1.98 27.83 -18.35
C GLY A 304 0.76 27.42 -19.17
N GLY A 305 0.87 27.51 -20.51
CA GLY A 305 -0.16 27.01 -21.43
C GLY A 305 -1.50 27.76 -21.35
N GLY A 306 -1.46 29.08 -21.13
CA GLY A 306 -2.66 29.93 -21.05
C GLY A 306 -3.35 29.98 -19.69
N LYS A 307 -2.90 29.18 -18.71
CA LYS A 307 -3.38 29.27 -17.33
C LYS A 307 -2.86 30.53 -16.64
N ARG A 308 -3.71 31.17 -15.84
CA ARG A 308 -3.38 32.36 -15.04
C ARG A 308 -3.16 32.06 -13.56
N GLU A 309 -3.50 30.85 -13.13
CA GLU A 309 -3.47 30.43 -11.72
C GLU A 309 -2.38 29.42 -11.44
N VAL A 310 -1.84 29.46 -10.22
CA VAL A 310 -0.92 28.46 -9.68
C VAL A 310 -1.71 27.21 -9.28
N THR A 311 -1.32 26.06 -9.84
CA THR A 311 -1.97 24.76 -9.58
C THR A 311 -1.12 23.80 -8.74
N ALA A 312 0.08 24.20 -8.36
CA ALA A 312 1.02 23.41 -7.56
C ALA A 312 2.03 24.32 -6.85
N PHE A 313 2.10 24.21 -5.52
CA PHE A 313 3.02 24.98 -4.70
C PHE A 313 3.40 24.24 -3.41
N GLY A 314 4.40 24.75 -2.69
CA GLY A 314 4.75 24.27 -1.37
C GLY A 314 5.85 25.08 -0.69
N HIS A 315 6.20 24.65 0.52
CA HIS A 315 7.13 25.37 1.41
C HIS A 315 8.62 25.14 1.09
N ASN A 316 8.95 24.34 0.07
CA ASN A 316 10.31 24.10 -0.38
C ASN A 316 10.33 23.84 -1.91
N PRO A 317 11.44 24.07 -2.64
CA PRO A 317 11.47 23.95 -4.10
C PRO A 317 11.12 22.56 -4.65
N ASN A 318 11.33 21.52 -3.85
CA ASN A 318 11.09 20.12 -4.21
C ASN A 318 9.87 19.60 -3.44
N PHE A 319 8.76 20.34 -3.51
CA PHE A 319 7.55 20.04 -2.77
C PHE A 319 6.90 18.73 -3.24
N ARG A 320 5.98 18.19 -2.42
CA ARG A 320 5.20 16.99 -2.75
C ARG A 320 4.13 17.35 -3.76
N LEU A 321 3.87 16.45 -4.69
CA LEU A 321 2.80 16.58 -5.67
C LEU A 321 1.68 15.58 -5.37
N PRO A 322 0.40 15.96 -5.61
CA PRO A 322 -0.71 15.02 -5.52
C PRO A 322 -0.62 13.99 -6.65
N TYR A 323 -1.02 12.75 -6.37
CA TYR A 323 -1.36 11.84 -7.46
C TYR A 323 -2.70 12.30 -8.06
N ARG A 324 -2.75 12.50 -9.38
CA ARG A 324 -3.98 12.81 -10.12
C ARG A 324 -4.11 11.83 -11.28
N PHE A 325 -5.22 11.11 -11.34
CA PHE A 325 -5.54 10.25 -12.48
C PHE A 325 -6.19 11.09 -13.60
N PRO A 326 -6.18 10.61 -14.86
CA PRO A 326 -6.74 11.36 -15.99
C PRO A 326 -8.20 11.79 -15.74
N GLY A 327 -8.48 13.08 -15.91
CA GLY A 327 -9.80 13.68 -15.68
C GLY A 327 -10.03 14.19 -14.25
N SER A 328 -9.13 13.93 -13.30
CA SER A 328 -9.22 14.46 -11.94
C SER A 328 -8.53 15.83 -11.83
N ASP A 329 -9.21 16.78 -11.20
CA ASP A 329 -8.67 18.08 -10.77
C ASP A 329 -8.07 18.03 -9.35
N ARG A 330 -8.62 17.18 -8.48
CA ARG A 330 -8.17 16.95 -7.11
C ARG A 330 -7.16 15.80 -6.98
N ALA A 331 -6.49 15.75 -5.84
CA ALA A 331 -5.69 14.60 -5.42
C ALA A 331 -6.54 13.31 -5.30
N ALA A 332 -5.92 12.19 -5.64
CA ALA A 332 -6.51 10.87 -5.53
C ALA A 332 -6.67 10.44 -4.05
N THR A 333 -7.72 9.65 -3.80
CA THR A 333 -8.12 9.14 -2.50
C THR A 333 -8.14 7.61 -2.52
N PRO A 334 -8.06 6.93 -1.36
CA PRO A 334 -8.27 5.49 -1.30
C PRO A 334 -9.63 5.04 -1.90
N ARG A 335 -10.69 5.82 -1.72
CA ARG A 335 -12.05 5.51 -2.23
C ARG A 335 -12.10 5.45 -3.76
N ASP A 336 -11.33 6.28 -4.46
CA ASP A 336 -11.30 6.31 -5.93
C ASP A 336 -10.94 4.94 -6.53
N PHE A 337 -10.14 4.15 -5.82
CA PHE A 337 -9.63 2.84 -6.29
C PHE A 337 -10.48 1.65 -5.84
N VAL A 338 -11.62 1.89 -5.19
CA VAL A 338 -12.64 0.87 -4.97
C VAL A 338 -13.58 0.88 -6.18
N PRO A 339 -13.93 -0.27 -6.78
CA PRO A 339 -14.97 -0.33 -7.81
C PRO A 339 -16.33 0.16 -7.28
N LYS A 340 -17.04 0.99 -8.06
CA LYS A 340 -18.35 1.57 -7.68
C LYS A 340 -19.38 0.53 -7.26
N ALA A 341 -19.40 -0.63 -7.91
CA ALA A 341 -20.31 -1.73 -7.59
C ALA A 341 -20.14 -2.29 -6.17
N LEU A 342 -19.04 -1.98 -5.48
CA LEU A 342 -18.69 -2.55 -4.18
C LEU A 342 -18.92 -1.61 -2.99
N TYR A 343 -19.57 -0.46 -3.21
CA TYR A 343 -19.88 0.48 -2.13
C TYR A 343 -21.20 1.25 -2.35
N ARG A 344 -22.12 0.70 -3.14
CA ARG A 344 -23.43 1.31 -3.34
C ARG A 344 -24.23 1.27 -2.03
N ASP A 345 -24.74 2.42 -1.61
CA ASP A 345 -25.50 2.56 -0.36
C ASP A 345 -26.86 1.84 -0.41
N THR A 346 -27.43 1.68 -1.61
CA THR A 346 -28.69 0.96 -1.86
C THR A 346 -28.61 -0.52 -1.56
N ASP A 347 -27.40 -1.10 -1.62
CA ASP A 347 -27.21 -2.53 -1.55
C ASP A 347 -27.04 -2.92 -0.08
N LEU A 348 -27.83 -3.89 0.38
CA LEU A 348 -27.71 -4.49 1.71
C LEU A 348 -26.99 -5.82 1.57
N ASP A 349 -25.83 -5.98 2.21
CA ASP A 349 -25.08 -7.24 2.19
C ASP A 349 -25.34 -8.10 3.45
N LEU A 350 -24.90 -9.36 3.42
CA LEU A 350 -25.10 -10.31 4.52
C LEU A 350 -24.51 -9.82 5.85
N ALA A 351 -23.34 -9.18 5.84
CA ALA A 351 -22.71 -8.69 7.07
C ALA A 351 -23.50 -7.52 7.67
N GLU A 352 -24.06 -6.65 6.84
CA GLU A 352 -24.95 -5.59 7.27
C GLU A 352 -26.29 -6.12 7.79
N ALA A 353 -26.87 -7.13 7.14
CA ALA A 353 -28.12 -7.76 7.56
C ALA A 353 -27.99 -8.46 8.93
N ILE A 354 -26.86 -9.13 9.17
CA ILE A 354 -26.59 -9.89 10.41
C ILE A 354 -26.17 -8.94 11.55
N PHE A 355 -25.18 -8.08 11.30
CA PHE A 355 -24.56 -7.26 12.34
C PHE A 355 -25.11 -5.83 12.43
N GLY A 356 -26.04 -5.44 11.56
CA GLY A 356 -26.63 -4.11 11.48
C GLY A 356 -25.74 -3.07 10.79
N MET A 357 -26.34 -1.94 10.43
CA MET A 357 -25.66 -0.82 9.77
C MET A 357 -26.39 0.50 10.00
N VAL A 358 -25.68 1.60 9.75
CA VAL A 358 -26.22 2.97 9.69
C VAL A 358 -25.51 3.68 8.54
N ARG A 359 -26.25 4.26 7.60
CA ARG A 359 -25.67 5.02 6.48
C ARG A 359 -25.11 6.34 7.01
N SER A 360 -23.96 6.74 6.49
CA SER A 360 -23.30 7.98 6.90
C SER A 360 -24.01 9.24 6.37
N GLN A 361 -24.62 9.13 5.19
CA GLN A 361 -25.44 10.17 4.58
C GLN A 361 -26.93 9.84 4.78
N ARG A 362 -27.74 10.89 4.95
CA ARG A 362 -29.19 10.76 4.99
C ARG A 362 -29.68 10.28 3.63
N GLN A 363 -30.35 9.14 3.61
CA GLN A 363 -30.97 8.60 2.41
C GLN A 363 -32.34 9.23 2.18
N ALA A 364 -32.89 9.06 0.98
CA ALA A 364 -34.28 9.38 0.70
C ALA A 364 -35.21 8.54 1.59
N ASP A 365 -36.42 9.04 1.87
CA ASP A 365 -37.34 8.40 2.83
C ASP A 365 -37.75 6.96 2.42
N ALA A 366 -37.66 6.63 1.12
CA ALA A 366 -37.93 5.28 0.59
C ALA A 366 -36.75 4.29 0.75
N GLU A 367 -35.56 4.78 1.10
CA GLU A 367 -34.34 3.98 1.24
C GLU A 367 -34.00 3.75 2.72
N ARG A 368 -33.35 2.62 3.03
CA ARG A 368 -33.04 2.25 4.42
C ARG A 368 -31.90 3.10 4.97
N GLN A 369 -32.20 3.96 5.95
CA GLN A 369 -31.18 4.70 6.69
C GLN A 369 -30.34 3.81 7.62
N ALA A 370 -30.97 2.83 8.26
CA ALA A 370 -30.34 1.96 9.25
C ALA A 370 -31.02 0.58 9.31
N VAL A 371 -30.26 -0.42 9.76
CA VAL A 371 -30.73 -1.78 10.04
C VAL A 371 -30.18 -2.20 11.40
N ALA A 372 -31.03 -2.64 12.32
CA ALA A 372 -30.59 -3.14 13.60
C ALA A 372 -29.91 -4.52 13.44
N GLY A 373 -28.83 -4.74 14.18
CA GLY A 373 -28.16 -6.03 14.19
C GLY A 373 -28.99 -7.08 14.92
N ARG A 374 -28.91 -8.32 14.43
CA ARG A 374 -29.61 -9.50 14.98
C ARG A 374 -28.66 -10.48 15.67
N VAL A 375 -27.40 -10.09 15.85
CA VAL A 375 -26.37 -10.84 16.57
C VAL A 375 -25.76 -10.00 17.68
N PHE A 376 -25.73 -10.58 18.87
CA PHE A 376 -25.23 -9.97 20.10
C PHE A 376 -24.13 -10.87 20.67
N VAL A 377 -22.99 -10.29 21.04
CA VAL A 377 -21.82 -11.05 21.49
C VAL A 377 -21.47 -10.59 22.89
N SER A 378 -21.45 -11.52 23.86
CA SER A 378 -21.03 -11.22 25.22
C SER A 378 -19.52 -10.95 25.29
N ASP A 379 -19.08 -10.32 26.37
CA ASP A 379 -17.67 -10.30 26.71
C ASP A 379 -17.15 -11.73 26.95
N ALA A 380 -15.91 -11.98 26.54
CA ALA A 380 -15.23 -13.24 26.80
C ALA A 380 -14.51 -13.20 28.14
N LYS A 381 -14.97 -14.03 29.07
CA LYS A 381 -14.45 -14.10 30.43
C LYS A 381 -13.37 -15.17 30.52
N LEU A 382 -12.32 -14.89 31.28
CA LEU A 382 -11.28 -15.87 31.59
C LEU A 382 -11.89 -17.07 32.32
N ILE A 383 -11.69 -18.28 31.79
CA ILE A 383 -12.12 -19.52 32.44
C ILE A 383 -11.29 -19.73 33.73
N GLU A 384 -11.96 -20.10 34.82
CA GLU A 384 -11.31 -20.27 36.13
C GLU A 384 -10.40 -21.51 36.18
N GLY A 385 -9.48 -21.56 37.16
CA GLY A 385 -8.57 -22.69 37.35
C GLY A 385 -7.36 -22.74 36.40
N GLN A 386 -7.18 -21.72 35.55
CA GLN A 386 -5.98 -21.57 34.73
C GLN A 386 -4.83 -20.93 35.54
N GLY A 387 -3.58 -21.32 35.26
CA GLY A 387 -2.40 -20.63 35.79
C GLY A 387 -2.28 -19.19 35.28
N ASP A 388 -1.25 -18.46 35.72
CA ASP A 388 -1.03 -17.04 35.39
C ASP A 388 -1.26 -16.75 33.88
N PRO A 389 -2.22 -15.88 33.51
CA PRO A 389 -2.56 -15.63 32.11
C PRO A 389 -1.58 -14.71 31.39
N TRP A 390 -0.67 -14.04 32.10
CA TRP A 390 0.20 -13.02 31.51
C TRP A 390 1.40 -13.61 30.77
N LEU A 391 1.85 -12.92 29.72
CA LEU A 391 3.08 -13.29 28.99
C LEU A 391 4.35 -12.95 29.78
N SER A 392 4.27 -11.94 30.65
CA SER A 392 5.38 -11.51 31.50
C SER A 392 4.85 -10.87 32.78
N SER A 393 5.68 -10.85 33.82
CA SER A 393 5.36 -10.21 35.10
C SER A 393 5.09 -8.71 34.95
N GLU A 394 5.88 -8.04 34.10
CA GLU A 394 5.78 -6.60 33.86
C GLU A 394 5.42 -6.28 32.38
N PRO A 395 4.79 -5.12 32.11
CA PRO A 395 4.62 -4.59 30.76
C PRO A 395 5.95 -4.42 30.02
N PHE A 396 5.89 -4.42 28.68
CA PHE A 396 7.07 -4.18 27.85
C PHE A 396 6.75 -3.38 26.59
N THR A 397 7.79 -2.84 25.96
CA THR A 397 7.69 -2.11 24.69
C THR A 397 7.89 -3.06 23.50
N PRO A 398 6.93 -3.17 22.56
CA PRO A 398 7.09 -3.99 21.37
C PRO A 398 7.96 -3.30 20.31
N HIS A 399 8.33 -4.04 19.27
CA HIS A 399 8.92 -3.44 18.05
C HIS A 399 8.01 -2.35 17.46
N ILE A 400 8.63 -1.24 17.04
CA ILE A 400 7.95 -0.11 16.39
C ILE A 400 7.34 -0.54 15.06
N LEU A 401 6.04 -0.28 14.90
CA LEU A 401 5.30 -0.52 13.67
C LEU A 401 5.23 0.76 12.84
N THR A 402 5.70 0.72 11.60
CA THR A 402 5.62 1.88 10.71
C THR A 402 4.28 1.94 9.98
N GLY A 403 3.78 3.17 9.75
CA GLY A 403 2.56 3.41 8.99
C GLY A 403 2.75 3.19 7.48
N PRO A 404 1.65 2.95 6.74
CA PRO A 404 1.69 2.79 5.29
C PRO A 404 2.24 4.05 4.60
N LYS A 405 3.03 3.87 3.54
CA LYS A 405 3.54 4.96 2.70
C LYS A 405 2.87 4.93 1.33
N PRO A 406 2.26 6.04 0.84
CA PRO A 406 1.67 6.11 -0.50
C PRO A 406 2.66 5.79 -1.63
N THR A 407 3.95 5.98 -1.40
CA THR A 407 4.97 5.62 -2.38
C THR A 407 5.12 4.11 -2.55
N THR A 408 4.65 3.26 -1.63
CA THR A 408 4.67 1.79 -1.75
C THR A 408 3.39 1.27 -2.41
N PHE A 409 2.89 1.97 -3.43
CA PHE A 409 1.62 1.69 -4.10
C PHE A 409 1.55 0.25 -4.65
N GLN A 410 2.67 -0.35 -5.03
CA GLN A 410 2.72 -1.68 -5.65
C GLN A 410 2.37 -2.82 -4.68
N HIS A 411 2.29 -2.55 -3.37
CA HIS A 411 1.77 -3.50 -2.37
C HIS A 411 0.25 -3.39 -2.23
N TYR A 412 -0.34 -2.22 -2.49
CA TYR A 412 -1.73 -1.89 -2.17
C TYR A 412 -2.65 -1.89 -3.40
N LEU A 413 -2.07 -1.68 -4.58
CA LEU A 413 -2.77 -1.66 -5.85
C LEU A 413 -2.57 -2.97 -6.61
N VAL A 414 -3.60 -3.37 -7.36
CA VAL A 414 -3.52 -4.43 -8.36
C VAL A 414 -2.43 -4.09 -9.38
N GLN A 415 -1.51 -5.02 -9.62
CA GLN A 415 -0.43 -4.89 -10.58
C GLN A 415 -0.64 -5.97 -11.65
N PRO A 416 -0.98 -5.60 -12.90
CA PRO A 416 -1.12 -6.54 -14.01
C PRO A 416 0.22 -7.10 -14.51
N GLN A 417 1.32 -6.41 -14.21
CA GLN A 417 2.68 -6.79 -14.59
C GLN A 417 3.68 -6.41 -13.50
N SER A 418 4.82 -7.11 -13.46
CA SER A 418 5.78 -6.92 -12.38
C SER A 418 6.87 -5.94 -12.78
N ALA A 419 7.18 -5.76 -14.08
CA ALA A 419 8.26 -4.90 -14.57
C ALA A 419 8.23 -3.49 -13.94
N LYS A 420 9.33 -3.08 -13.31
CA LYS A 420 9.40 -1.85 -12.48
C LYS A 420 8.91 -0.57 -13.19
N PRO A 421 9.31 -0.26 -14.44
CA PRO A 421 8.83 0.95 -15.14
C PRO A 421 7.33 0.91 -15.47
N ALA A 422 6.73 -0.27 -15.38
CA ALA A 422 5.42 -0.60 -15.90
C ALA A 422 4.38 -0.78 -14.78
N LEU A 423 4.79 -0.54 -13.52
CA LEU A 423 3.95 -0.64 -12.33
C LEU A 423 2.91 0.49 -12.28
N LYS A 424 1.69 0.12 -11.89
CA LYS A 424 0.56 1.04 -11.75
C LYS A 424 0.56 1.70 -10.37
N HIS A 425 0.48 3.02 -10.35
CA HIS A 425 0.34 3.87 -9.15
C HIS A 425 -0.92 4.72 -9.19
N TYR A 426 -1.18 5.52 -8.15
CA TYR A 426 -2.42 6.29 -7.95
C TYR A 426 -2.70 7.43 -8.95
N ALA A 427 -1.92 7.55 -10.04
CA ALA A 427 -2.22 8.46 -11.15
C ALA A 427 -2.70 7.72 -12.41
N HIS A 428 -2.93 6.41 -12.31
CA HIS A 428 -3.55 5.62 -13.37
C HIS A 428 -5.06 5.54 -13.16
N ARG A 429 -5.83 5.25 -14.22
CA ARG A 429 -7.30 5.22 -14.20
C ARG A 429 -7.82 4.17 -13.20
N PRO A 430 -8.54 4.57 -12.15
CA PRO A 430 -9.11 3.64 -11.19
C PRO A 430 -10.18 2.74 -11.82
N GLY A 431 -10.22 1.47 -11.45
CA GLY A 431 -11.20 0.49 -11.96
C GLY A 431 -10.96 0.00 -13.39
N GLU A 432 -10.06 0.65 -14.14
CA GLU A 432 -9.67 0.25 -15.50
C GLU A 432 -8.22 -0.26 -15.53
N GLU A 433 -7.26 0.55 -15.09
CA GLU A 433 -5.84 0.18 -15.13
C GLU A 433 -5.36 -0.46 -13.82
N THR A 434 -5.99 -0.10 -12.71
CA THR A 434 -5.68 -0.64 -11.38
C THR A 434 -6.82 -0.39 -10.40
N ALA A 435 -6.84 -1.14 -9.30
CA ALA A 435 -7.78 -1.02 -8.19
C ALA A 435 -7.06 -1.38 -6.88
N ILE A 436 -7.68 -1.14 -5.72
CA ILE A 436 -7.14 -1.65 -4.46
C ILE A 436 -7.11 -3.19 -4.44
N ARG A 437 -6.14 -3.79 -3.75
CA ARG A 437 -5.99 -5.25 -3.67
C ARG A 437 -7.06 -5.97 -2.85
N GLY A 438 -7.79 -5.26 -1.97
CA GLY A 438 -8.90 -5.82 -1.18
C GLY A 438 -8.69 -5.75 0.33
N HIS A 439 -9.20 -6.76 1.06
CA HIS A 439 -9.19 -6.73 2.53
C HIS A 439 -7.83 -7.17 3.06
N LYS A 440 -7.17 -6.27 3.81
CA LYS A 440 -5.84 -6.51 4.36
C LYS A 440 -5.92 -7.37 5.62
N LEU A 441 -5.29 -8.55 5.61
CA LEU A 441 -5.12 -9.41 6.79
C LEU A 441 -3.63 -9.67 7.06
N TYR A 442 -3.33 -10.12 8.28
CA TYR A 442 -1.96 -10.35 8.75
C TYR A 442 -1.67 -11.83 8.90
N TRP A 443 -0.50 -12.26 8.45
CA TRP A 443 -0.04 -13.64 8.60
C TRP A 443 0.08 -14.05 10.08
N HIS A 444 -0.14 -15.33 10.37
CA HIS A 444 0.26 -15.94 11.63
C HIS A 444 1.79 -16.13 11.68
N LYS A 445 2.35 -16.13 12.88
CA LYS A 445 3.80 -16.25 13.14
C LYS A 445 4.10 -17.28 14.23
N GLY A 446 3.28 -18.32 14.29
CA GLY A 446 3.34 -19.36 15.33
C GLY A 446 3.06 -18.85 16.75
N THR A 447 3.37 -19.72 17.72
CA THR A 447 3.01 -19.57 19.14
C THR A 447 3.87 -18.54 19.88
N THR A 448 5.13 -18.38 19.50
CA THR A 448 6.13 -17.56 20.22
C THR A 448 6.76 -16.52 19.30
N PRO A 449 5.97 -15.53 18.80
CA PRO A 449 6.52 -14.46 18.00
C PRO A 449 7.51 -13.59 18.80
N GLU A 450 8.51 -13.04 18.11
CA GLU A 450 9.41 -12.04 18.70
C GLU A 450 8.70 -10.68 18.78
N LEU A 451 8.34 -10.29 20.01
CA LEU A 451 7.57 -9.07 20.26
C LEU A 451 8.43 -7.91 20.76
N ARG A 452 9.42 -8.19 21.61
CA ARG A 452 10.16 -7.20 22.41
C ARG A 452 11.15 -6.42 21.55
N MET A 453 11.15 -5.11 21.69
CA MET A 453 12.18 -4.30 21.08
C MET A 453 13.54 -4.52 21.78
N PRO A 454 14.64 -4.68 21.02
CA PRO A 454 15.99 -4.72 21.58
C PRO A 454 16.35 -3.46 22.38
N ALA A 455 17.14 -3.62 23.45
CA ALA A 455 17.46 -2.55 24.39
C ALA A 455 18.19 -1.35 23.74
N ASP A 456 19.08 -1.62 22.78
CA ASP A 456 19.80 -0.61 22.01
C ASP A 456 18.86 0.28 21.18
N LYS A 457 17.80 -0.31 20.62
CA LYS A 457 16.77 0.42 19.87
C LYS A 457 15.84 1.20 20.78
N LEU A 458 15.55 0.69 21.98
CA LEU A 458 14.71 1.38 22.96
C LEU A 458 15.35 2.69 23.44
N GLN A 459 16.65 2.70 23.69
CA GLN A 459 17.39 3.90 24.14
C GLN A 459 17.39 5.04 23.11
N THR A 460 17.12 4.75 21.84
CA THR A 460 17.20 5.71 20.74
C THR A 460 15.83 6.03 20.11
N ALA A 461 14.76 5.37 20.57
CA ALA A 461 13.41 5.59 20.11
C ALA A 461 12.82 6.86 20.73
N SER A 462 12.02 7.60 19.95
CA SER A 462 11.22 8.71 20.48
C SER A 462 10.01 8.17 21.23
N ASP A 463 9.66 8.79 22.36
CA ASP A 463 8.45 8.49 23.14
C ASP A 463 7.16 8.60 22.32
N THR A 464 7.16 9.39 21.25
CA THR A 464 6.01 9.50 20.33
C THR A 464 5.77 8.24 19.48
N GLN A 465 6.75 7.34 19.40
CA GLN A 465 6.74 6.14 18.57
C GLN A 465 6.67 4.84 19.39
N THR A 466 6.86 4.93 20.70
CA THR A 466 6.81 3.79 21.62
C THR A 466 5.42 3.66 22.23
N THR A 467 5.10 2.44 22.65
CA THR A 467 3.89 2.15 23.42
C THR A 467 4.18 0.96 24.31
N ALA A 468 3.57 0.88 25.48
CA ALA A 468 3.69 -0.29 26.34
C ALA A 468 2.51 -1.24 26.12
N MET A 469 2.73 -2.52 26.42
CA MET A 469 1.66 -3.52 26.42
C MET A 469 1.93 -4.60 27.47
N HIS A 470 0.84 -5.15 28.02
CA HIS A 470 0.84 -6.31 28.90
C HIS A 470 -0.08 -7.39 28.32
N PRO A 471 0.43 -8.22 27.39
CA PRO A 471 -0.37 -9.22 26.70
C PRO A 471 -0.60 -10.47 27.56
N VAL A 472 -1.70 -11.18 27.28
CA VAL A 472 -1.88 -12.56 27.77
C VAL A 472 -1.03 -13.52 26.92
N ARG A 473 -0.53 -14.60 27.54
CA ARG A 473 0.28 -15.64 26.86
C ARG A 473 -0.57 -16.52 25.95
N ALA A 474 0.08 -17.38 25.18
CA ALA A 474 -0.59 -18.47 24.46
C ALA A 474 -1.11 -19.54 25.45
N GLY A 475 -2.14 -20.28 25.03
CA GLY A 475 -2.81 -21.32 25.80
C GLY A 475 -3.83 -20.84 26.83
N VAL A 476 -4.20 -19.54 26.85
CA VAL A 476 -5.24 -19.01 27.75
C VAL A 476 -6.62 -19.17 27.11
N GLN A 477 -7.58 -19.58 27.91
CA GLN A 477 -8.95 -19.87 27.50
C GLN A 477 -9.96 -18.85 28.03
N PHE A 478 -10.90 -18.48 27.18
CA PHE A 478 -11.99 -17.55 27.49
C PHE A 478 -13.31 -18.13 27.01
N GLU A 479 -14.38 -17.92 27.77
CA GLU A 479 -15.75 -18.33 27.40
C GLU A 479 -16.61 -17.12 27.03
N PHE A 480 -17.43 -17.24 26.00
CA PHE A 480 -18.39 -16.22 25.60
C PHE A 480 -19.60 -16.84 24.87
N THR A 481 -20.65 -16.04 24.71
CA THR A 481 -21.89 -16.47 24.05
C THR A 481 -22.27 -15.47 22.95
N LEU A 482 -22.63 -16.01 21.78
CA LEU A 482 -23.30 -15.24 20.72
C LEU A 482 -24.79 -15.53 20.80
N HIS A 483 -25.62 -14.52 20.97
CA HIS A 483 -27.06 -14.63 20.80
C HIS A 483 -27.45 -14.17 19.41
N TYR A 484 -28.42 -14.84 18.78
CA TYR A 484 -28.93 -14.46 17.48
C TYR A 484 -30.45 -14.58 17.42
N GLU A 485 -31.08 -13.71 16.64
CA GLU A 485 -32.54 -13.65 16.49
C GLU A 485 -32.96 -13.57 15.03
N ASN A 486 -33.99 -14.33 14.65
CA ASN A 486 -34.60 -14.33 13.33
C ASN A 486 -33.59 -14.37 12.16
N LEU A 487 -32.50 -15.14 12.26
CA LEU A 487 -31.59 -15.32 11.14
C LEU A 487 -32.21 -16.26 10.10
N SER A 488 -32.01 -16.01 8.81
CA SER A 488 -32.29 -17.02 7.79
C SER A 488 -31.30 -18.18 7.87
N GLU A 489 -31.58 -19.26 7.14
CA GLU A 489 -30.66 -20.39 7.02
C GLU A 489 -29.30 -19.97 6.43
N VAL A 490 -29.31 -19.11 5.40
CA VAL A 490 -28.10 -18.53 4.77
C VAL A 490 -27.32 -17.66 5.77
N GLU A 491 -28.01 -16.83 6.55
CA GLU A 491 -27.38 -15.95 7.54
C GLU A 491 -26.75 -16.73 8.70
N LEU A 492 -27.44 -17.76 9.20
CA LEU A 492 -26.90 -18.68 10.19
C LEU A 492 -25.69 -19.44 9.61
N GLY A 493 -25.82 -19.93 8.37
CA GLY A 493 -24.74 -20.58 7.63
C GLY A 493 -23.49 -19.73 7.50
N ALA A 494 -23.63 -18.42 7.26
CA ALA A 494 -22.50 -17.50 7.18
C ALA A 494 -21.73 -17.40 8.51
N LEU A 495 -22.42 -17.37 9.65
CA LEU A 495 -21.79 -17.38 10.98
C LEU A 495 -21.10 -18.72 11.25
N LEU A 496 -21.79 -19.83 10.99
CA LEU A 496 -21.27 -21.17 11.21
C LEU A 496 -20.07 -21.47 10.32
N TRP A 497 -20.03 -20.98 9.09
CA TRP A 497 -18.87 -21.13 8.19
C TRP A 497 -17.61 -20.52 8.82
N VAL A 498 -17.72 -19.32 9.40
CA VAL A 498 -16.61 -18.63 10.09
C VAL A 498 -16.22 -19.34 11.39
N LEU A 499 -17.19 -19.78 12.18
CA LEU A 499 -16.93 -20.50 13.43
C LEU A 499 -16.28 -21.86 13.17
N ARG A 500 -16.71 -22.58 12.12
CA ARG A 500 -16.10 -23.84 11.66
C ARG A 500 -14.62 -23.66 11.35
N LEU A 501 -14.23 -22.58 10.67
CA LEU A 501 -12.81 -22.25 10.47
C LEU A 501 -12.07 -22.04 11.79
N GLY A 502 -12.68 -21.37 12.76
CA GLY A 502 -12.06 -21.15 14.07
C GLY A 502 -11.87 -22.44 14.88
N SER A 503 -12.68 -23.46 14.61
CA SER A 503 -12.59 -24.79 15.23
C SER A 503 -11.68 -25.77 14.52
N ASP A 504 -11.38 -25.54 13.25
CA ASP A 504 -10.45 -26.38 12.51
C ASP A 504 -9.00 -26.09 12.97
N PRO A 505 -8.24 -27.11 13.42
CA PRO A 505 -6.87 -26.93 13.87
C PRO A 505 -5.93 -26.37 12.79
N ALA A 506 -6.26 -26.50 11.50
CA ALA A 506 -5.49 -25.95 10.38
C ALA A 506 -5.55 -24.42 10.29
N TYR A 507 -6.52 -23.77 10.93
CA TYR A 507 -6.73 -22.33 10.85
C TYR A 507 -6.77 -21.66 12.22
N ARG A 508 -6.45 -20.38 12.28
CA ARG A 508 -6.71 -19.54 13.45
C ARG A 508 -7.35 -18.23 13.01
N LEU A 509 -8.26 -17.72 13.83
CA LEU A 509 -8.80 -16.38 13.63
C LEU A 509 -7.82 -15.34 14.22
N LYS A 510 -8.02 -14.06 13.87
CA LYS A 510 -7.09 -12.98 14.22
C LYS A 510 -7.77 -11.83 14.99
N LEU A 511 -7.47 -11.73 16.28
CA LEU A 511 -8.10 -10.81 17.23
C LEU A 511 -7.09 -9.81 17.83
N GLY A 512 -7.57 -8.65 18.27
CA GLY A 512 -6.76 -7.70 19.07
C GLY A 512 -5.69 -6.91 18.30
N MET A 513 -4.80 -6.29 19.08
CA MET A 513 -3.69 -5.45 18.62
C MET A 513 -2.43 -6.28 18.32
N GLY A 514 -1.37 -5.64 17.80
CA GLY A 514 -0.08 -6.32 17.58
C GLY A 514 -0.09 -7.36 16.45
N LYS A 515 -1.12 -7.41 15.60
CA LYS A 515 -1.25 -8.38 14.49
C LYS A 515 -0.01 -8.48 13.58
N PRO A 516 0.67 -7.38 13.17
CA PRO A 516 1.88 -7.50 12.35
C PRO A 516 3.07 -8.13 13.07
N LEU A 517 3.07 -8.13 14.40
CA LEU A 517 4.07 -8.78 15.24
C LEU A 517 3.77 -10.27 15.45
N GLY A 518 2.62 -10.77 14.99
CA GLY A 518 2.23 -12.19 15.14
C GLY A 518 1.24 -12.46 16.27
N MET A 519 0.85 -11.43 17.01
CA MET A 519 -0.12 -11.55 18.10
C MET A 519 -1.54 -11.84 17.61
N GLY A 520 -2.36 -12.35 18.51
CA GLY A 520 -3.80 -12.43 18.34
C GLY A 520 -4.31 -13.62 17.55
N ALA A 521 -3.51 -14.67 17.39
CA ALA A 521 -4.01 -15.93 16.82
C ALA A 521 -4.90 -16.64 17.85
N VAL A 522 -6.13 -16.98 17.47
CA VAL A 522 -7.10 -17.64 18.37
C VAL A 522 -7.78 -18.81 17.67
N GLY A 523 -7.96 -19.92 18.37
CA GLY A 523 -8.86 -21.00 17.98
C GLY A 523 -10.11 -20.94 18.85
N LEU A 524 -11.17 -21.61 18.43
CA LEU A 524 -12.39 -21.71 19.22
C LEU A 524 -13.02 -23.09 19.10
N VAL A 525 -13.75 -23.52 20.11
CA VAL A 525 -14.73 -24.60 20.00
C VAL A 525 -16.09 -24.01 20.33
N TYR A 526 -17.15 -24.55 19.73
CA TYR A 526 -18.48 -23.99 19.89
C TYR A 526 -19.56 -25.07 19.93
N ARG A 527 -20.69 -24.69 20.54
CA ARG A 527 -21.91 -25.47 20.64
C ARG A 527 -23.09 -24.59 20.26
N VAL A 528 -23.96 -25.07 19.38
CA VAL A 528 -25.11 -24.32 18.86
C VAL A 528 -26.38 -24.79 19.54
N VAL A 529 -27.10 -23.86 20.16
CA VAL A 529 -28.39 -24.12 20.80
C VAL A 529 -29.45 -23.27 20.12
N GLN A 530 -30.49 -23.90 19.60
CA GLN A 530 -31.62 -23.21 18.98
C GLN A 530 -32.80 -23.14 19.96
N SER A 531 -33.44 -21.98 20.00
CA SER A 531 -34.63 -21.72 20.81
C SER A 531 -35.87 -21.76 19.95
N ARG A 532 -36.75 -22.72 20.24
CA ARG A 532 -38.11 -22.82 19.74
C ARG A 532 -38.99 -21.96 20.63
N ARG A 533 -39.16 -20.70 20.21
CA ARG A 533 -39.86 -19.68 21.00
C ARG A 533 -41.31 -20.09 21.33
N GLU A 534 -41.98 -20.77 20.41
CA GLU A 534 -43.32 -21.30 20.64
C GLU A 534 -43.35 -22.28 21.83
N GLU A 535 -42.49 -23.30 21.83
CA GLU A 535 -42.39 -24.26 22.95
C GLU A 535 -42.03 -23.57 24.27
N ARG A 536 -41.09 -22.62 24.23
CA ARG A 536 -40.65 -21.84 25.42
C ARG A 536 -41.80 -21.09 26.10
N TYR A 537 -42.74 -20.57 25.31
CA TYR A 537 -43.85 -19.75 25.80
C TYR A 537 -45.17 -20.53 25.97
N GLN A 538 -45.24 -21.79 25.51
CA GLN A 538 -46.38 -22.68 25.73
C GLN A 538 -46.30 -23.46 27.06
N SER A 539 -45.09 -23.73 27.58
CA SER A 539 -44.91 -24.42 28.85
C SER A 539 -43.87 -23.71 29.74
N LEU A 540 -44.15 -23.65 31.05
CA LEU A 540 -43.23 -23.09 32.04
C LEU A 540 -42.25 -24.15 32.57
N PHE A 541 -42.70 -25.40 32.71
CA PHE A 541 -41.96 -26.51 33.30
C PHE A 541 -42.06 -27.79 32.46
N ALA A 542 -40.97 -28.53 32.38
CA ALA A 542 -40.90 -29.88 31.82
C ALA A 542 -39.94 -30.71 32.68
N ASP A 543 -40.34 -31.93 33.05
CA ASP A 543 -39.53 -32.88 33.83
C ASP A 543 -38.92 -32.30 35.12
N GLY A 544 -39.67 -31.45 35.83
CA GLY A 544 -39.22 -30.83 37.08
C GLY A 544 -38.21 -29.68 36.91
N ALA A 545 -37.94 -29.25 35.68
CA ALA A 545 -37.08 -28.12 35.34
C ALA A 545 -37.82 -27.09 34.48
N TRP A 546 -37.17 -25.95 34.20
CA TRP A 546 -37.70 -24.94 33.28
C TRP A 546 -37.80 -25.50 31.85
N ALA A 547 -38.98 -25.38 31.23
CA ALA A 547 -39.16 -25.70 29.82
C ALA A 547 -38.56 -24.56 28.97
N LEU A 548 -37.28 -24.69 28.62
CA LEU A 548 -36.56 -23.65 27.88
C LEU A 548 -36.90 -23.63 26.37
N GLY A 549 -37.55 -24.68 25.85
CA GLY A 549 -37.79 -24.81 24.41
C GLY A 549 -36.48 -24.76 23.62
N GLU A 550 -35.43 -25.36 24.16
CA GLU A 550 -34.08 -25.33 23.60
C GLU A 550 -33.66 -26.72 23.18
N HIS A 551 -33.05 -26.82 22.01
CA HIS A 551 -32.41 -28.05 21.56
C HIS A 551 -31.03 -27.72 20.98
N GLU A 552 -30.12 -28.68 21.11
CA GLU A 552 -28.81 -28.60 20.49
C GLU A 552 -28.93 -28.91 19.01
N VAL A 553 -28.35 -28.06 18.17
CA VAL A 553 -28.39 -28.22 16.71
C VAL A 553 -27.35 -29.26 16.31
N SER A 554 -27.79 -30.31 15.63
CA SER A 554 -26.93 -31.42 15.21
C SER A 554 -25.89 -30.99 14.18
N GLY A 555 -24.81 -31.76 14.04
CA GLY A 555 -23.77 -31.50 13.04
C GLY A 555 -24.31 -31.48 11.59
N SER A 556 -25.30 -32.31 11.28
CA SER A 556 -25.95 -32.33 9.96
C SER A 556 -26.76 -31.07 9.68
N GLU A 557 -27.49 -30.54 10.68
CA GLU A 557 -28.24 -29.29 10.54
C GLU A 557 -27.30 -28.09 10.39
N GLN A 558 -26.18 -28.09 11.13
CA GLN A 558 -25.15 -27.07 10.97
C GLN A 558 -24.53 -27.10 9.57
N GLU A 559 -24.21 -28.29 9.03
CA GLU A 559 -23.67 -28.42 7.68
C GLU A 559 -24.68 -27.98 6.62
N GLN A 560 -25.97 -28.32 6.78
CA GLN A 560 -27.03 -27.87 5.88
C GLN A 560 -27.07 -26.34 5.78
N ALA A 561 -27.04 -25.64 6.91
CA ALA A 561 -27.03 -24.17 6.92
C ALA A 561 -25.78 -23.61 6.22
N ILE A 562 -24.62 -24.23 6.46
CA ILE A 562 -23.37 -23.86 5.80
C ILE A 562 -23.46 -24.07 4.28
N GLU A 563 -24.00 -25.19 3.82
CA GLU A 563 -24.17 -25.47 2.39
C GLU A 563 -25.17 -24.53 1.73
N ALA A 564 -26.26 -24.17 2.42
CA ALA A 564 -27.20 -23.15 1.96
C ALA A 564 -26.50 -21.79 1.76
N PHE A 565 -25.64 -21.40 2.71
CA PHE A 565 -24.81 -20.19 2.57
C PHE A 565 -23.85 -20.27 1.38
N GLU A 566 -23.10 -21.38 1.24
CA GLU A 566 -22.16 -21.53 0.12
C GLU A 566 -22.86 -21.49 -1.24
N ALA A 567 -23.97 -22.21 -1.38
CA ALA A 567 -24.77 -22.23 -2.60
C ALA A 567 -25.31 -20.84 -2.93
N TYR A 568 -25.82 -20.11 -1.94
CA TYR A 568 -26.34 -18.76 -2.13
C TYR A 568 -25.25 -17.79 -2.63
N VAL A 569 -24.08 -17.76 -1.98
CA VAL A 569 -22.98 -16.87 -2.39
C VAL A 569 -22.45 -17.24 -3.77
N LEU A 570 -22.30 -18.53 -4.09
CA LEU A 570 -21.85 -18.97 -5.41
C LEU A 570 -22.85 -18.54 -6.51
N ALA A 571 -24.15 -18.70 -6.27
CA ALA A 571 -25.20 -18.37 -7.23
C ALA A 571 -25.39 -16.86 -7.44
N GLN A 572 -25.27 -16.07 -6.36
CA GLN A 572 -25.40 -14.62 -6.41
C GLN A 572 -24.10 -13.89 -6.80
N SER A 573 -23.01 -14.63 -6.96
CA SER A 573 -21.74 -14.11 -7.46
C SER A 573 -21.45 -14.59 -8.88
N ALA A 574 -20.33 -14.15 -9.46
CA ALA A 574 -19.85 -14.67 -10.74
C ALA A 574 -19.12 -16.03 -10.60
N GLU A 575 -19.02 -16.60 -9.39
CA GLU A 575 -18.18 -17.76 -9.13
C GLU A 575 -18.80 -19.08 -9.60
N GLN A 576 -20.13 -19.26 -9.51
CA GLN A 576 -20.77 -20.46 -10.05
C GLN A 576 -20.59 -20.56 -11.58
N GLN A 577 -20.63 -19.43 -12.29
CA GLN A 577 -20.40 -19.36 -13.74
C GLN A 577 -18.96 -19.72 -14.13
N ARG A 578 -18.02 -19.62 -13.18
CA ARG A 578 -16.61 -20.04 -13.34
C ARG A 578 -16.40 -21.53 -13.07
N GLY A 579 -17.46 -22.26 -12.74
CA GLY A 579 -17.42 -23.69 -12.48
C GLY A 579 -17.01 -24.07 -11.05
N TYR A 580 -17.02 -23.12 -10.10
CA TYR A 580 -16.76 -23.44 -8.69
C TYR A 580 -17.99 -24.02 -8.03
N SER A 581 -17.79 -25.09 -7.24
CA SER A 581 -18.84 -25.82 -6.53
C SER A 581 -18.84 -25.57 -5.03
N LYS A 582 -17.69 -25.16 -4.48
CA LYS A 582 -17.51 -24.80 -3.07
C LYS A 582 -16.82 -23.45 -2.96
N LEU A 583 -17.20 -22.65 -1.96
CA LEU A 583 -16.60 -21.34 -1.74
C LEU A 583 -15.08 -21.42 -1.53
N ALA A 584 -14.62 -22.44 -0.81
CA ALA A 584 -13.20 -22.70 -0.55
C ALA A 584 -12.34 -22.88 -1.81
N GLU A 585 -12.96 -23.15 -2.97
CA GLU A 585 -12.27 -23.32 -4.25
C GLU A 585 -11.98 -21.99 -4.95
N THR A 586 -12.77 -20.95 -4.66
CA THR A 586 -12.62 -19.64 -5.30
C THR A 586 -11.29 -18.99 -4.92
N LEU A 587 -10.67 -18.23 -5.84
CA LEU A 587 -9.39 -17.56 -5.58
C LEU A 587 -9.43 -16.65 -4.33
N ARG A 588 -10.55 -15.92 -4.17
CA ARG A 588 -10.79 -15.02 -3.03
C ARG A 588 -10.71 -15.77 -1.72
N ILE A 589 -11.45 -16.88 -1.59
CA ILE A 589 -11.49 -17.65 -0.35
C ILE A 589 -10.20 -18.43 -0.13
N ARG A 590 -9.55 -18.97 -1.17
CA ARG A 590 -8.20 -19.57 -1.01
C ARG A 590 -7.18 -18.57 -0.47
N CYS A 591 -7.26 -17.30 -0.87
CA CYS A 591 -6.43 -16.24 -0.30
C CYS A 591 -6.75 -15.97 1.18
N LEU A 592 -8.02 -16.02 1.58
CA LEU A 592 -8.42 -15.92 2.99
C LEU A 592 -7.89 -17.11 3.80
N LEU A 593 -8.12 -18.33 3.33
CA LEU A 593 -7.67 -19.57 3.99
C LEU A 593 -6.15 -19.59 4.15
N ALA A 594 -5.40 -19.16 3.13
CA ALA A 594 -3.95 -18.97 3.23
C ALA A 594 -3.58 -18.06 4.41
N LEU A 595 -4.25 -16.91 4.53
CA LEU A 595 -3.98 -15.89 5.55
C LEU A 595 -4.37 -16.34 6.97
N LEU A 596 -5.38 -17.20 7.09
CA LEU A 596 -5.83 -17.80 8.35
C LEU A 596 -5.09 -19.11 8.69
N GLY A 597 -4.30 -19.66 7.76
CA GLY A 597 -3.55 -20.89 7.94
C GLY A 597 -2.59 -20.80 9.13
N TRP A 598 -2.55 -21.86 9.93
CA TRP A 598 -1.75 -21.97 11.14
C TRP A 598 -0.67 -23.06 11.00
N PRO A 599 0.61 -22.80 11.37
CA PRO A 599 1.16 -21.61 12.07
C PRO A 599 1.41 -20.38 11.19
N GLY A 600 1.11 -20.48 9.89
CA GLY A 600 1.40 -19.48 8.87
C GLY A 600 2.71 -19.75 8.13
N PRO A 601 3.04 -18.98 7.08
CA PRO A 601 4.32 -19.08 6.38
C PRO A 601 5.49 -18.71 7.29
N LEU A 602 6.71 -19.04 6.86
CA LEU A 602 7.90 -18.80 7.66
C LEU A 602 8.11 -17.29 7.94
N PRO A 603 8.61 -16.90 9.13
CA PRO A 603 8.75 -15.48 9.50
C PRO A 603 9.57 -14.62 8.52
N GLU A 604 10.58 -15.19 7.88
CA GLU A 604 11.41 -14.50 6.89
C GLU A 604 10.68 -14.23 5.57
N GLN A 605 9.63 -14.98 5.25
CA GLN A 605 8.75 -14.75 4.10
C GLN A 605 7.69 -13.67 4.39
N THR A 606 7.45 -13.38 5.67
CA THR A 606 6.36 -12.50 6.14
C THR A 606 6.86 -11.35 7.02
N ARG A 607 8.15 -11.02 6.98
CA ARG A 607 8.70 -9.84 7.66
C ARG A 607 8.43 -8.56 6.88
N TYR A 608 8.63 -7.41 7.53
CA TYR A 608 8.74 -6.15 6.81
C TYR A 608 10.02 -6.14 5.97
N MET A 609 9.92 -5.59 4.77
CA MET A 609 11.08 -5.11 4.03
C MET A 609 11.68 -3.90 4.75
N GLU A 610 13.00 -3.76 4.67
CA GLU A 610 13.76 -2.73 5.37
C GLU A 610 14.49 -1.82 4.37
N ILE A 611 14.66 -0.55 4.74
CA ILE A 611 15.39 0.43 3.92
C ILE A 611 16.91 0.24 4.05
N GLU A 612 17.37 -0.35 5.15
CA GLU A 612 18.80 -0.50 5.44
C GLU A 612 19.09 -1.85 6.12
N ARG A 613 18.75 -2.94 5.43
CA ARG A 613 18.98 -4.29 5.91
C ARG A 613 20.45 -4.68 5.82
N THR A 614 21.08 -4.90 6.97
CA THR A 614 22.46 -5.39 7.07
C THR A 614 22.52 -6.93 7.15
N GLN A 615 21.49 -7.56 7.74
CA GLN A 615 21.44 -9.00 7.95
C GLN A 615 21.03 -9.75 6.67
N ARG A 616 21.59 -10.95 6.45
CA ARG A 616 21.18 -11.86 5.37
C ARG A 616 20.19 -12.92 5.89
N PRO A 617 19.27 -13.44 5.05
CA PRO A 617 19.04 -13.05 3.66
C PRO A 617 18.36 -11.68 3.54
N ARG A 618 18.65 -10.95 2.47
CA ARG A 618 17.98 -9.70 2.09
C ARG A 618 17.50 -9.79 0.65
N LEU A 619 16.47 -9.03 0.30
CA LEU A 619 15.96 -8.96 -1.06
C LEU A 619 16.89 -8.13 -1.95
N GLY A 620 17.44 -8.76 -2.97
CA GLY A 620 18.37 -8.12 -3.90
C GLY A 620 19.74 -7.82 -3.29
N ASN A 621 20.53 -7.03 -4.00
CA ASN A 621 21.92 -6.73 -3.63
C ASN A 621 22.08 -5.43 -2.84
N ASP A 622 21.04 -4.60 -2.74
CA ASP A 622 21.06 -3.31 -2.05
C ASP A 622 20.56 -3.46 -0.60
N PRO A 623 21.09 -2.71 0.38
CA PRO A 623 20.50 -2.63 1.72
C PRO A 623 19.04 -2.15 1.72
N ASN A 624 18.65 -1.34 0.74
CA ASN A 624 17.28 -0.85 0.57
C ASN A 624 16.45 -1.82 -0.26
N GLU A 625 15.69 -2.68 0.43
CA GLU A 625 14.86 -3.69 -0.20
C GLU A 625 13.72 -3.09 -1.02
N TYR A 626 13.30 -1.85 -0.75
CA TYR A 626 12.25 -1.16 -1.51
C TYR A 626 12.71 -0.58 -2.85
N LYS A 627 14.02 -0.52 -3.10
CA LYS A 627 14.63 0.15 -4.27
C LYS A 627 14.12 -0.40 -5.62
N ASP A 628 13.87 -1.70 -5.69
CA ASP A 628 13.49 -2.38 -6.93
C ASP A 628 11.97 -2.46 -7.15
N ARG A 629 11.17 -1.80 -6.29
CA ARG A 629 9.70 -1.76 -6.37
C ARG A 629 9.10 -3.16 -6.57
N ARG A 630 9.58 -4.12 -5.77
CA ARG A 630 9.04 -5.50 -5.77
C ARG A 630 7.53 -5.48 -5.50
N VAL A 631 6.81 -6.38 -6.15
CA VAL A 631 5.35 -6.48 -6.07
C VAL A 631 4.99 -7.50 -4.99
N LEU A 632 3.99 -7.19 -4.17
CA LEU A 632 3.52 -8.13 -3.15
C LEU A 632 2.80 -9.30 -3.83
N PRO A 633 3.22 -10.56 -3.64
CA PRO A 633 2.56 -11.72 -4.25
C PRO A 633 1.11 -11.90 -3.78
N LEU A 634 0.35 -12.76 -4.45
CA LEU A 634 -0.92 -13.26 -3.91
C LEU A 634 -0.67 -14.10 -2.66
N ALA A 635 -1.67 -14.15 -1.76
CA ALA A 635 -1.57 -14.93 -0.54
C ALA A 635 -1.35 -16.42 -0.83
N THR A 636 -1.99 -16.96 -1.87
CA THR A 636 -1.81 -18.34 -2.32
C THR A 636 -0.35 -18.64 -2.67
N GLN A 637 0.34 -17.76 -3.41
CA GLN A 637 1.74 -17.95 -3.75
C GLN A 637 2.64 -17.97 -2.50
N VAL A 638 2.43 -17.08 -1.55
CA VAL A 638 3.22 -17.04 -0.30
C VAL A 638 3.00 -18.30 0.55
N ALA A 639 1.76 -18.81 0.57
CA ALA A 639 1.41 -20.04 1.28
C ALA A 639 1.77 -21.34 0.53
N GLY A 640 2.39 -21.26 -0.65
CA GLY A 640 2.72 -22.44 -1.46
C GLY A 640 1.51 -23.14 -2.07
N ILE A 641 0.36 -22.46 -2.18
CA ILE A 641 -0.86 -22.97 -2.79
C ILE A 641 -0.78 -22.76 -4.31
N THR A 642 -0.70 -23.85 -5.05
CA THR A 642 -0.61 -23.82 -6.53
C THR A 642 -1.97 -23.52 -7.14
N LEU A 643 -2.01 -22.52 -8.02
CA LEU A 643 -3.16 -22.26 -8.90
C LEU A 643 -3.01 -23.07 -10.19
N SER A 644 -4.12 -23.59 -10.72
CA SER A 644 -4.14 -24.32 -11.99
C SER A 644 -3.80 -23.42 -13.18
N ALA A 645 -3.35 -24.02 -14.29
CA ALA A 645 -3.09 -23.29 -15.52
C ALA A 645 -4.34 -22.58 -16.06
N ALA A 646 -5.52 -23.17 -15.88
CA ALA A 646 -6.79 -22.57 -16.27
C ALA A 646 -7.11 -21.30 -15.44
N GLU A 647 -6.85 -21.31 -14.13
CA GLU A 647 -7.04 -20.15 -13.24
C GLU A 647 -6.02 -19.03 -13.52
N ILE A 648 -4.80 -19.40 -13.91
CA ILE A 648 -3.77 -18.47 -14.36
C ILE A 648 -4.14 -17.91 -15.75
N MET A 649 -4.79 -18.70 -16.61
CA MET A 649 -5.19 -18.28 -17.95
C MET A 649 -6.47 -17.45 -17.97
N THR A 650 -7.49 -17.72 -17.15
CA THR A 650 -8.69 -16.87 -17.02
C THR A 650 -8.35 -15.49 -16.44
N SER A 651 -7.37 -15.43 -15.54
CA SER A 651 -6.79 -14.15 -15.06
C SER A 651 -5.97 -13.41 -16.12
N ASN A 652 -5.40 -14.11 -17.11
CA ASN A 652 -4.64 -13.51 -18.21
C ASN A 652 -5.47 -13.23 -19.47
N ALA A 653 -6.49 -14.01 -19.80
CA ALA A 653 -7.34 -13.85 -20.99
C ALA A 653 -8.20 -12.57 -20.93
N SER A 654 -8.55 -12.15 -19.72
CA SER A 654 -9.19 -10.86 -19.45
C SER A 654 -8.27 -9.65 -19.72
N GLN A 655 -6.98 -9.87 -20.02
CA GLN A 655 -6.03 -8.82 -20.42
C GLN A 655 -6.04 -8.55 -21.94
N ALA A 656 -6.65 -9.42 -22.75
CA ALA A 656 -6.60 -9.32 -24.21
C ALA A 656 -7.70 -8.42 -24.82
N ALA A 657 -8.70 -7.98 -24.05
CA ALA A 657 -9.78 -7.11 -24.53
C ALA A 657 -9.55 -5.64 -24.13
N SER A 658 -8.76 -4.92 -24.93
CA SER A 658 -8.76 -3.46 -25.02
C SER A 658 -9.36 -3.05 -26.38
N PRO A 659 -10.00 -1.86 -26.49
CA PRO A 659 -10.84 -1.53 -27.63
C PRO A 659 -10.03 -1.44 -28.93
N THR A 660 -10.68 -1.85 -30.01
CA THR A 660 -10.25 -1.69 -31.39
C THR A 660 -9.68 -0.30 -31.62
N PRO A 661 -8.46 -0.16 -32.17
CA PRO A 661 -7.88 1.16 -32.42
C PRO A 661 -8.70 1.85 -33.51
N SER A 662 -9.30 2.99 -33.17
CA SER A 662 -9.71 3.98 -34.16
C SER A 662 -8.49 4.30 -35.03
N THR A 663 -8.65 4.08 -36.33
CA THR A 663 -7.72 4.34 -37.42
C THR A 663 -6.86 5.59 -37.19
N THR A 664 -5.67 5.39 -36.64
CA THR A 664 -4.56 6.33 -36.76
C THR A 664 -3.30 5.48 -36.90
N THR A 665 -2.60 5.70 -38.02
CA THR A 665 -1.33 5.09 -38.47
C THR A 665 -0.53 4.31 -37.44
N ALA A 666 -0.30 3.03 -37.75
CA ALA A 666 0.45 2.06 -36.95
C ALA A 666 1.84 2.57 -36.52
N PRO A 667 2.28 2.35 -35.27
CA PRO A 667 3.67 2.54 -34.88
C PRO A 667 4.54 1.40 -35.45
N PRO A 668 5.81 1.65 -35.82
CA PRO A 668 6.68 0.61 -36.35
C PRO A 668 7.07 -0.41 -35.26
N PRO A 669 7.43 -1.65 -35.65
CA PRO A 669 7.86 -2.67 -34.70
C PRO A 669 9.11 -2.25 -33.92
N ALA A 670 9.17 -2.65 -32.65
CA ALA A 670 10.24 -2.35 -31.72
C ALA A 670 11.62 -2.76 -32.27
N LYS A 671 12.58 -1.83 -32.25
CA LYS A 671 13.95 -2.05 -32.72
C LYS A 671 14.79 -2.85 -31.70
N PRO A 672 15.66 -3.78 -32.15
CA PRO A 672 16.56 -4.51 -31.26
C PRO A 672 17.61 -3.60 -30.62
N VAL A 673 17.89 -3.84 -29.34
CA VAL A 673 18.86 -3.11 -28.52
C VAL A 673 20.27 -3.65 -28.80
N ALA A 674 21.20 -2.76 -29.12
CA ALA A 674 22.60 -3.10 -29.38
C ALA A 674 23.34 -3.51 -28.10
N SER A 675 23.92 -4.71 -28.07
CA SER A 675 24.83 -5.17 -27.02
C SER A 675 26.27 -4.94 -27.47
N THR A 676 27.08 -4.25 -26.68
CA THR A 676 28.52 -4.11 -26.92
C THR A 676 29.33 -5.22 -26.23
N GLY A 677 28.76 -6.42 -26.10
CA GLY A 677 29.46 -7.56 -25.50
C GLY A 677 28.58 -8.48 -24.65
N SER A 678 27.50 -9.01 -25.22
CA SER A 678 26.79 -10.16 -24.65
C SER A 678 27.41 -11.46 -25.21
N ASN A 679 27.60 -12.47 -24.36
CA ASN A 679 27.98 -13.82 -24.81
C ASN A 679 26.78 -14.62 -25.34
N LYS A 680 25.56 -14.07 -25.28
CA LYS A 680 24.39 -14.69 -25.90
C LYS A 680 24.51 -14.52 -27.40
N LEU A 681 24.23 -15.60 -28.14
CA LEU A 681 24.08 -15.58 -29.59
C LEU A 681 22.58 -15.69 -29.85
N ALA A 682 21.92 -14.61 -30.26
CA ALA A 682 20.49 -14.59 -30.58
C ALA A 682 20.22 -13.91 -31.92
N VAL A 683 19.23 -14.41 -32.66
CA VAL A 683 18.78 -13.78 -33.92
C VAL A 683 18.22 -12.37 -33.62
N GLY A 684 18.61 -11.38 -34.42
CA GLY A 684 18.31 -9.95 -34.24
C GLY A 684 19.37 -9.20 -33.42
N GLU A 685 20.37 -9.90 -32.85
CA GLU A 685 21.46 -9.24 -32.13
C GLU A 685 22.43 -8.55 -33.08
N VAL A 686 22.73 -7.28 -32.79
CA VAL A 686 23.68 -6.47 -33.54
C VAL A 686 24.98 -6.33 -32.75
N PHE A 687 26.09 -6.76 -33.33
CA PHE A 687 27.42 -6.70 -32.71
C PHE A 687 28.45 -6.14 -33.69
N ARG A 688 29.59 -5.70 -33.15
CA ARG A 688 30.73 -5.22 -33.94
C ARG A 688 31.80 -6.30 -34.01
N GLY A 689 31.87 -7.02 -35.13
CA GLY A 689 32.78 -8.14 -35.35
C GLY A 689 34.02 -7.77 -36.16
N LYS A 690 35.12 -8.50 -35.95
CA LYS A 690 36.38 -8.36 -36.70
C LYS A 690 36.45 -9.38 -37.84
N ILE A 691 36.74 -8.94 -39.06
CA ILE A 691 36.85 -9.82 -40.23
C ILE A 691 38.21 -10.53 -40.20
N ILE A 692 38.21 -11.86 -40.15
CA ILE A 692 39.44 -12.66 -40.11
C ILE A 692 39.92 -13.00 -41.53
N GLY A 693 39.01 -13.36 -42.44
CA GLY A 693 39.35 -13.71 -43.82
C GLY A 693 38.33 -14.64 -44.49
N PRO A 694 38.54 -15.02 -45.77
CA PRO A 694 37.65 -15.94 -46.48
C PRO A 694 37.70 -17.37 -45.91
N SER A 695 36.58 -18.10 -46.00
CA SER A 695 36.44 -19.53 -45.69
C SER A 695 35.77 -20.26 -46.86
N LYS A 696 35.74 -21.60 -46.83
CA LYS A 696 35.12 -22.42 -47.90
C LYS A 696 33.64 -22.08 -48.18
N ILE A 697 32.93 -21.50 -47.20
CA ILE A 697 31.48 -21.22 -47.26
C ILE A 697 31.13 -19.74 -47.03
N GLY A 698 32.12 -18.84 -46.94
CA GLY A 698 31.87 -17.40 -46.76
C GLY A 698 33.07 -16.62 -46.23
N ILE A 699 32.83 -15.69 -45.29
CA ILE A 699 33.87 -14.82 -44.70
C ILE A 699 33.81 -14.96 -43.19
N LYS A 700 34.90 -15.45 -42.57
CA LYS A 700 34.98 -15.68 -41.13
C LYS A 700 35.04 -14.35 -40.37
N ILE A 701 34.13 -14.19 -39.42
CA ILE A 701 34.02 -13.01 -38.56
C ILE A 701 34.14 -13.43 -37.09
N GLU A 702 34.97 -12.72 -36.34
CA GLU A 702 35.18 -12.89 -34.90
C GLU A 702 34.10 -12.16 -34.10
N HIS A 703 33.40 -12.90 -33.23
CA HIS A 703 32.45 -12.32 -32.27
C HIS A 703 33.19 -11.84 -31.01
N PRO A 704 33.07 -10.56 -30.60
CA PRO A 704 33.96 -9.94 -29.61
C PRO A 704 33.85 -10.49 -28.19
N ALA A 705 32.76 -11.20 -27.87
CA ALA A 705 32.47 -11.67 -26.52
C ALA A 705 32.51 -13.20 -26.35
N HIS A 706 32.69 -13.98 -27.44
CA HIS A 706 32.67 -15.44 -27.34
C HIS A 706 34.08 -16.00 -27.09
N PRO A 707 34.32 -16.76 -25.99
CA PRO A 707 35.68 -17.14 -25.56
C PRO A 707 36.38 -18.17 -26.45
N ASP A 708 35.65 -18.89 -27.32
CA ASP A 708 36.20 -19.89 -28.24
C ASP A 708 35.95 -19.48 -29.71
N THR A 709 36.68 -18.47 -30.19
CA THR A 709 36.57 -17.91 -31.55
C THR A 709 36.99 -18.87 -32.66
N LYS A 710 37.57 -20.03 -32.29
CA LYS A 710 37.85 -21.13 -33.22
C LYS A 710 36.60 -21.95 -33.56
N LYS A 711 35.59 -21.99 -32.68
CA LYS A 711 34.34 -22.75 -32.83
C LYS A 711 33.15 -21.92 -33.30
N VAL A 712 33.28 -20.59 -33.43
CA VAL A 712 32.22 -19.73 -33.97
C VAL A 712 32.64 -19.17 -35.32
N ILE A 713 31.86 -19.47 -36.36
CA ILE A 713 32.12 -19.00 -37.72
C ILE A 713 30.95 -18.11 -38.13
N GLY A 714 31.17 -16.80 -38.14
CA GLY A 714 30.24 -15.88 -38.82
C GLY A 714 30.36 -16.05 -40.33
N LEU A 715 29.24 -16.10 -41.04
CA LEU A 715 29.15 -16.16 -42.50
C LEU A 715 28.22 -15.07 -43.00
N VAL A 716 28.68 -14.31 -43.99
CA VAL A 716 27.83 -13.42 -44.80
C VAL A 716 27.60 -14.09 -46.14
N ALA A 717 26.34 -14.44 -46.44
CA ALA A 717 25.95 -15.02 -47.72
C ALA A 717 26.45 -14.13 -48.88
N LYS A 718 26.91 -14.73 -49.99
CA LYS A 718 27.52 -14.00 -51.12
C LYS A 718 26.62 -12.88 -51.66
N GLU A 719 25.31 -13.10 -51.65
CA GLU A 719 24.30 -12.13 -52.12
C GLU A 719 24.19 -10.88 -51.23
N GLN A 720 24.64 -10.93 -49.98
CA GLN A 720 24.55 -9.82 -49.02
C GLN A 720 25.87 -9.05 -48.86
N GLN A 721 26.88 -9.34 -49.67
CA GLN A 721 28.19 -8.69 -49.60
C GLN A 721 28.19 -7.34 -50.34
N SER A 722 27.85 -6.26 -49.64
CA SER A 722 27.98 -4.89 -50.18
C SER A 722 29.43 -4.39 -50.04
N GLY A 723 30.30 -4.77 -50.99
CA GLY A 723 31.68 -4.29 -51.11
C GLY A 723 32.75 -5.19 -50.46
N PRO A 724 34.06 -4.88 -50.66
CA PRO A 724 35.14 -5.77 -50.26
C PRO A 724 35.27 -5.87 -48.73
N PHE A 725 35.33 -7.09 -48.22
CA PHE A 725 35.63 -7.42 -46.83
C PHE A 725 37.14 -7.62 -46.71
N LYS A 726 37.86 -6.57 -46.27
CA LYS A 726 39.30 -6.67 -46.03
C LYS A 726 39.56 -7.30 -44.66
N PRO A 727 40.58 -8.17 -44.51
CA PRO A 727 41.00 -8.69 -43.21
C PRO A 727 41.29 -7.56 -42.21
N ASP A 728 41.09 -7.85 -40.93
CA ASP A 728 41.27 -6.96 -39.77
C ASP A 728 40.33 -5.74 -39.68
N GLN A 729 39.44 -5.52 -40.65
CA GLN A 729 38.40 -4.50 -40.53
C GLN A 729 37.30 -4.91 -39.54
N GLN A 730 36.84 -3.96 -38.73
CA GLN A 730 35.66 -4.13 -37.88
C GLN A 730 34.42 -3.52 -38.51
N ARG A 731 33.35 -4.31 -38.61
CA ARG A 731 32.03 -3.86 -39.10
C ARG A 731 30.93 -4.30 -38.15
N TRP A 732 29.77 -3.65 -38.27
CA TRP A 732 28.57 -4.04 -37.55
C TRP A 732 27.82 -5.11 -38.33
N PHE A 733 27.37 -6.13 -37.61
CA PHE A 733 26.65 -7.27 -38.15
C PHE A 733 25.43 -7.55 -37.29
N GLU A 734 24.34 -7.93 -37.94
CA GLU A 734 23.15 -8.48 -37.30
C GLU A 734 23.11 -9.98 -37.50
N ILE A 735 22.85 -10.75 -36.44
CA ILE A 735 22.64 -12.19 -36.52
C ILE A 735 21.26 -12.45 -37.12
N ILE A 736 21.19 -13.04 -38.31
CA ILE A 736 19.93 -13.37 -38.99
C ILE A 736 19.57 -14.86 -38.88
N GLY A 737 20.52 -15.70 -38.47
CA GLY A 737 20.33 -17.12 -38.24
C GLY A 737 21.46 -17.73 -37.43
N ILE A 738 21.18 -18.80 -36.71
CA ILE A 738 22.16 -19.54 -35.91
C ILE A 738 21.96 -21.02 -36.18
N GLU A 739 23.05 -21.68 -36.55
CA GLU A 739 23.07 -23.10 -36.86
C GLU A 739 24.19 -23.77 -36.06
N ARG A 740 23.94 -24.97 -35.52
CA ARG A 740 24.90 -25.73 -34.72
C ARG A 740 25.17 -27.05 -35.41
N GLU A 741 26.39 -27.21 -35.90
CA GLU A 741 26.89 -28.46 -36.48
C GLU A 741 28.08 -28.96 -35.64
N ASP A 742 27.93 -30.15 -35.06
CA ASP A 742 28.89 -30.77 -34.15
C ASP A 742 29.38 -29.82 -33.03
N ALA A 743 30.68 -29.50 -33.03
CA ALA A 743 31.34 -28.61 -32.07
C ALA A 743 31.49 -27.16 -32.59
N THR A 744 30.86 -26.80 -33.71
CA THR A 744 30.95 -25.49 -34.36
C THR A 744 29.60 -24.79 -34.40
N THR A 745 29.55 -23.52 -34.00
CA THR A 745 28.38 -22.65 -34.15
C THR A 745 28.56 -21.74 -35.36
N ILE A 746 27.66 -21.85 -36.34
CA ILE A 746 27.62 -21.00 -37.52
C ILE A 746 26.63 -19.86 -37.26
N LEU A 747 27.09 -18.63 -37.46
CA LEU A 747 26.25 -17.44 -37.39
C LEU A 747 26.02 -16.93 -38.81
N TRP A 748 24.77 -16.89 -39.25
CA TRP A 748 24.38 -16.22 -40.49
C TRP A 748 24.24 -14.72 -40.20
N LEU A 749 25.03 -13.90 -40.89
CA LEU A 749 25.22 -12.49 -40.58
C LEU A 749 24.82 -11.59 -41.75
N LYS A 750 24.18 -10.47 -41.42
CA LYS A 750 23.90 -9.38 -42.34
C LYS A 750 24.69 -8.12 -41.95
N PRO A 751 25.45 -7.48 -42.87
CA PRO A 751 26.11 -6.20 -42.57
C PRO A 751 25.08 -5.12 -42.23
N THR A 752 25.31 -4.37 -41.17
CA THR A 752 24.42 -3.27 -40.74
C THR A 752 25.21 -2.02 -40.37
N SER A 753 24.51 -0.90 -40.19
CA SER A 753 25.10 0.35 -39.70
C SER A 753 25.15 0.37 -38.18
N ASN A 754 26.03 1.17 -37.58
CA ASN A 754 26.08 1.36 -36.12
C ASN A 754 24.68 1.75 -35.60
N PRO A 755 24.05 0.93 -34.74
CA PRO A 755 22.70 1.19 -34.23
C PRO A 755 22.59 2.50 -33.43
N ASN A 756 23.70 3.04 -32.92
CA ASN A 756 23.74 4.29 -32.15
C ASN A 756 23.97 5.55 -33.01
N ARG A 757 24.06 5.46 -34.35
CA ARG A 757 24.47 6.59 -35.22
C ARG A 757 23.32 7.37 -35.86
N LYS A 758 22.05 7.03 -35.60
CA LYS A 758 20.87 7.70 -36.23
C LYS A 758 20.08 8.65 -35.30
N GLU A 759 20.75 9.38 -34.41
CA GLU A 759 20.14 10.49 -33.63
C GLU A 759 20.86 11.84 -33.78
N LYS A 760 21.66 12.02 -34.83
CA LYS A 760 22.16 13.34 -35.25
C LYS A 760 21.89 13.54 -36.73
N GLU A 761 20.64 13.88 -37.05
CA GLU A 761 20.16 14.62 -38.24
C GLU A 761 18.66 14.35 -38.43
N LYS A 762 17.84 15.08 -37.66
CA LYS A 762 16.59 15.78 -38.04
C LYS A 762 15.83 16.19 -36.79
#